data_AF-A0A945S2C5-F1
#
_entry.id   AF-A0A945S2C5-F1
#
_cell.length_a   1.000
_cell.length_b   1.000
_cell.length_c   1.000
_cell.angle_alpha   90.00
_cell.angle_beta   90.00
_cell.angle_gamma   90.00
#
_symmetry.space_group_name_H-M   'P 1'
#
loop_
_entity.id
_entity.type
_entity.pdbx_description
1 polymer ?
#
loop_
_entity_poly.entity_id
_entity_poly.type
_entity_poly.pdbx_seq_one_letter_code
_entity_poly.pdbx_strand_id
1 'polypeptide(L)'
;MNIKRNRAFRLGVVGAVIYLAAATFAFAAVPTLRDVGSSEQWRSEPGVWKWEGSAVTGRSLKPSYATARDRTVSRSVVVETQIKPTAIVGEKWKGFGVAAYCDARNFWFLSLGETPSTKKPVTHYASLTEMRGGKWHAQKSLEEVVFEGTGQWELGQSYRFRLVLTPERVEGTIRDRAGNLLLHRTFLLGDEGVCVGRPALRVDGVEAAFTGLRAGLGEPAPGLADIAYPRFRGVPAMAGVEARATGCFRVEEADGRWWVIDPKGKATLGLAVDHVKYSGPWCASLGTFEYKDNNEAKYASRTEWEKQTIERLRNWGFNLVPIGGDHSLRHRGLAHGIYLTMGYRFASLGDSHDITPYRGRPGSVFPNVFHPDFPAWLDYYAEEACAPLAGDPWLFGYFLDNELAWGGRKHGIWHGMFDAMLLKSADHTGKIALRDYLRDEYGTVTKLNRAWGTDVTSWDDVLSRTTLGGNDRSEVLRIKEAFLDKAAELYFRLTSAAIRRHDPNHMVIGCRFAGGIANEGMWRSCGKHCDIVTFNYYGSVNLDSNSARSDSHDNMSTPLTDVFTRFYQQCGRPLFNSEWAFCALDAGLPSTRGAGQRFRTQTERAAAVETYLTTMLRMPFMVGSAVFKHIDQPALGVRPEFPEDSNYGLVNVNDEPYKDVTEAFRRVHSRAGELHTMGPVEAKPEPHGGFPGEWVLRDVSADRTPELPLRFERRGRGFLASNGRMRIESAAGTGALTDKLYLDDLELGHYNAMIRVVSEERQWRGADQLERVRMQAGTNGMELELVGSWGKAGGDFPDVQPFEICHLVTLFPGKPWGVARLGWVRNLSDDPLRLHSVYFRAPSAIGGDKADDVPTEPPKAPRLWKGNVGAAWLDPKGVFFGMVGPADGRINTRFRIDKKGVQHANAIANCNVTILPDETWRPERPVWVVIAAGKGGLAEWEMLSRTVSR
;
A
#
# COMPACT_ATOMS: atom_id res chain seq x y z
N MET A 1 -7.68 51.77 16.49
CA MET A 1 -7.40 53.06 17.16
C MET A 1 -7.22 54.12 16.07
N ASN A 2 -7.83 55.30 16.23
CA ASN A 2 -7.90 56.48 15.32
C ASN A 2 -8.81 56.34 14.07
N ILE A 3 -10.10 56.75 14.06
CA ILE A 3 -10.80 58.04 14.33
C ILE A 3 -10.87 58.96 13.09
N LYS A 4 -12.08 59.12 12.53
CA LYS A 4 -12.88 60.39 12.37
C LYS A 4 -14.19 60.05 11.62
N ARG A 5 -15.31 59.76 12.29
CA ARG A 5 -16.40 60.64 12.79
C ARG A 5 -17.22 61.40 11.72
N ASN A 6 -18.48 60.97 11.63
CA ASN A 6 -19.73 61.73 11.63
C ASN A 6 -20.00 62.83 10.59
N ARG A 7 -21.04 62.62 9.80
CA ARG A 7 -22.19 63.55 9.72
C ARG A 7 -23.49 62.77 9.55
N ALA A 8 -24.40 62.95 10.50
CA ALA A 8 -25.78 62.51 10.42
C ALA A 8 -26.70 63.69 10.81
N PHE A 9 -27.87 63.72 10.16
CA PHE A 9 -29.12 64.43 10.50
C PHE A 9 -29.30 65.94 10.21
N ARG A 10 -30.18 66.26 9.24
CA ARG A 10 -31.62 66.67 9.44
C ARG A 10 -32.31 66.82 8.06
N LEU A 11 -33.35 66.02 7.75
CA LEU A 11 -34.81 66.31 7.82
C LEU A 11 -35.26 67.45 6.86
N GLY A 12 -36.25 67.28 5.97
CA GLY A 12 -37.20 66.17 5.81
C GLY A 12 -38.18 66.34 4.63
N VAL A 13 -38.99 65.29 4.45
CA VAL A 13 -40.35 65.24 3.89
C VAL A 13 -40.61 65.88 2.51
N VAL A 14 -40.41 65.07 1.47
CA VAL A 14 -41.38 64.79 0.39
C VAL A 14 -41.17 63.29 0.11
N GLY A 15 -42.06 62.38 0.45
CA GLY A 15 -43.37 62.26 -0.16
C GLY A 15 -43.30 61.27 -1.33
N ALA A 16 -43.20 59.98 -1.00
CA ALA A 16 -43.79 58.87 -1.75
C ALA A 16 -43.72 58.85 -3.30
N VAL A 17 -42.55 58.66 -3.92
CA VAL A 17 -42.45 58.05 -5.28
C VAL A 17 -41.06 57.42 -5.51
N ILE A 18 -40.69 56.34 -4.80
CA ILE A 18 -39.73 55.33 -5.31
C ILE A 18 -40.13 53.95 -4.75
N TYR A 19 -41.38 53.58 -4.98
CA TYR A 19 -41.83 52.19 -5.13
C TYR A 19 -42.34 52.12 -6.58
N LEU A 20 -42.02 51.07 -7.33
CA LEU A 20 -42.18 50.91 -8.79
C LEU A 20 -41.01 51.42 -9.66
N ALA A 21 -39.90 50.69 -9.60
CA ALA A 21 -39.24 50.26 -10.83
C ALA A 21 -38.99 48.76 -10.69
N ALA A 22 -40.07 47.98 -10.70
CA ALA A 22 -39.98 46.56 -10.97
C ALA A 22 -39.51 46.40 -12.42
N ALA A 23 -38.20 46.21 -12.61
CA ALA A 23 -37.72 45.58 -13.82
C ALA A 23 -38.43 44.22 -13.89
N THR A 24 -39.44 44.13 -14.74
CA THR A 24 -40.18 42.92 -15.03
C THR A 24 -39.26 42.02 -15.84
N PHE A 25 -38.30 41.39 -15.16
CA PHE A 25 -37.70 40.18 -15.68
C PHE A 25 -38.82 39.15 -15.74
N ALA A 26 -39.18 38.74 -16.96
CA ALA A 26 -40.07 37.60 -17.16
C ALA A 26 -39.32 36.36 -16.67
N PHE A 27 -39.46 36.05 -15.38
CA PHE A 27 -38.88 34.83 -14.82
C PHE A 27 -39.51 33.61 -15.48
N ALA A 28 -38.69 32.61 -15.80
CA ALA A 28 -39.21 31.32 -16.24
C ALA A 28 -40.26 30.81 -15.25
N ALA A 29 -41.33 30.21 -15.76
CA ALA A 29 -42.40 29.68 -14.93
C ALA A 29 -41.85 28.60 -13.98
N VAL A 30 -42.14 28.74 -12.68
CA VAL A 30 -41.84 27.71 -11.69
C VAL A 30 -42.68 26.47 -12.02
N PRO A 31 -42.09 25.26 -12.09
CA PRO A 31 -42.84 24.06 -12.42
C PRO A 31 -44.00 23.79 -11.45
N THR A 32 -45.05 23.15 -11.94
CA THR A 32 -46.18 22.74 -11.10
C THR A 32 -45.73 21.68 -10.09
N LEU A 33 -46.02 21.92 -8.80
CA LEU A 33 -45.76 20.95 -7.74
C LEU A 33 -46.73 19.77 -7.82
N ARG A 34 -46.19 18.56 -7.68
CA ARG A 34 -46.96 17.31 -7.55
C ARG A 34 -46.50 16.56 -6.32
N ASP A 35 -47.41 15.79 -5.73
CA ASP A 35 -47.05 14.86 -4.66
C ASP A 35 -46.12 13.78 -5.21
N VAL A 36 -44.97 13.62 -4.56
CA VAL A 36 -43.96 12.61 -4.94
C VAL A 36 -43.57 11.77 -3.74
N GLY A 37 -44.50 11.50 -2.82
CA GLY A 37 -44.19 10.79 -1.57
C GLY A 37 -43.93 9.29 -1.73
N SER A 38 -44.17 8.69 -2.91
CA SER A 38 -44.04 7.24 -3.08
C SER A 38 -42.59 6.80 -3.21
N SER A 39 -42.19 5.76 -2.46
CA SER A 39 -40.85 5.16 -2.55
C SER A 39 -40.44 4.73 -3.96
N GLU A 40 -41.40 4.39 -4.83
CA GLU A 40 -41.13 4.00 -6.21
C GLU A 40 -40.61 5.16 -7.06
N GLN A 41 -40.95 6.40 -6.70
CA GLN A 41 -40.51 7.61 -7.39
C GLN A 41 -39.11 8.06 -6.94
N TRP A 42 -38.56 7.42 -5.92
CA TRP A 42 -37.27 7.77 -5.33
C TRP A 42 -36.29 6.61 -5.40
N ARG A 43 -35.03 7.00 -5.30
CA ARG A 43 -33.88 6.13 -5.18
C ARG A 43 -33.06 6.59 -3.98
N SER A 44 -32.78 5.68 -3.09
CA SER A 44 -32.14 6.01 -1.82
C SER A 44 -31.20 4.90 -1.36
N GLU A 45 -30.14 5.29 -0.66
CA GLU A 45 -29.14 4.38 -0.11
C GLU A 45 -29.80 3.32 0.81
N PRO A 46 -29.71 2.02 0.47
CA PRO A 46 -30.26 0.95 1.30
C PRO A 46 -29.67 0.96 2.72
N GLY A 47 -30.51 0.70 3.73
CA GLY A 47 -30.12 0.75 5.14
C GLY A 47 -30.04 2.16 5.75
N VAL A 48 -29.99 3.22 4.93
CA VAL A 48 -29.96 4.63 5.40
C VAL A 48 -31.34 5.29 5.35
N TRP A 49 -32.12 5.01 4.30
CA TRP A 49 -33.43 5.61 4.08
C TRP A 49 -34.55 4.58 4.21
N LYS A 50 -35.57 4.90 5.01
CA LYS A 50 -36.74 4.05 5.25
C LYS A 50 -38.00 4.78 4.80
N TRP A 51 -38.75 4.15 3.89
CA TRP A 51 -39.98 4.69 3.33
C TRP A 51 -41.19 4.00 3.97
N GLU A 52 -42.14 4.78 4.46
CA GLU A 52 -43.39 4.33 5.07
C GLU A 52 -44.56 5.13 4.47
N GLY A 53 -45.18 4.59 3.42
CA GLY A 53 -46.18 5.32 2.65
C GLY A 53 -45.59 6.58 2.01
N SER A 54 -46.13 7.75 2.37
CA SER A 54 -45.66 9.07 1.89
C SER A 54 -44.64 9.75 2.81
N ALA A 55 -44.23 9.09 3.89
CA ALA A 55 -43.21 9.58 4.81
C ALA A 55 -41.89 8.84 4.58
N VAL A 56 -40.77 9.54 4.76
CA VAL A 56 -39.44 8.94 4.66
C VAL A 56 -38.57 9.40 5.82
N THR A 57 -37.82 8.47 6.41
CA THR A 57 -36.82 8.78 7.44
C THR A 57 -35.43 8.46 6.90
N GLY A 58 -34.51 9.43 6.99
CA GLY A 58 -33.10 9.24 6.67
C GLY A 58 -32.25 9.30 7.93
N ARG A 59 -31.34 8.33 8.12
CA ARG A 59 -30.39 8.29 9.24
C ARG A 59 -28.99 7.94 8.77
N SER A 60 -28.04 8.88 8.87
CA SER A 60 -26.67 8.60 8.45
C SER A 60 -25.61 9.35 9.25
N LEU A 61 -24.46 8.72 9.48
CA LEU A 61 -23.24 9.33 10.06
C LEU A 61 -22.44 10.14 9.03
N LYS A 62 -22.73 9.98 7.74
CA LYS A 62 -22.04 10.60 6.60
C LYS A 62 -23.08 11.22 5.64
N PRO A 63 -22.68 12.08 4.69
CA PRO A 63 -23.62 12.59 3.71
C PRO A 63 -24.27 11.44 2.93
N SER A 64 -25.60 11.39 2.93
CA SER A 64 -26.42 10.46 2.12
C SER A 64 -27.56 11.20 1.44
N TYR A 65 -27.99 10.71 0.29
CA TYR A 65 -29.01 11.32 -0.55
C TYR A 65 -30.12 10.31 -0.87
N ALA A 66 -31.36 10.80 -0.88
CA ALA A 66 -32.43 10.18 -1.64
C ALA A 66 -32.70 11.09 -2.85
N THR A 67 -32.62 10.55 -4.06
CA THR A 67 -32.81 11.30 -5.31
C THR A 67 -34.05 10.79 -6.04
N ALA A 68 -34.67 11.61 -6.87
CA ALA A 68 -35.73 11.12 -7.76
C ALA A 68 -35.23 9.93 -8.60
N ARG A 69 -36.05 8.90 -8.81
CA ARG A 69 -35.67 7.70 -9.58
C ARG A 69 -35.40 8.04 -11.04
N ASP A 70 -36.20 8.94 -11.62
CA ASP A 70 -35.90 9.54 -12.91
C ASP A 70 -34.59 10.35 -12.82
N ARG A 71 -33.67 10.07 -13.74
CA ARG A 71 -32.36 10.72 -13.83
C ARG A 71 -32.39 12.02 -14.63
N THR A 72 -33.52 12.32 -15.25
CA THR A 72 -33.73 13.57 -15.97
C THR A 72 -33.50 14.75 -15.03
N VAL A 73 -32.59 15.63 -15.43
CA VAL A 73 -32.41 16.92 -14.78
C VAL A 73 -33.13 18.00 -15.58
N SER A 74 -33.47 19.10 -14.91
CA SER A 74 -34.10 20.26 -15.54
C SER A 74 -33.41 21.54 -15.10
N ARG A 75 -33.50 22.57 -15.95
CA ARG A 75 -33.13 23.95 -15.59
C ARG A 75 -34.13 24.60 -14.63
N SER A 76 -35.30 23.98 -14.45
CA SER A 76 -36.32 24.44 -13.52
C SER A 76 -36.71 23.31 -12.58
N VAL A 77 -36.44 23.48 -11.29
CA VAL A 77 -36.71 22.49 -10.25
C VAL A 77 -37.39 23.17 -9.07
N VAL A 78 -38.44 22.55 -8.54
CA VAL A 78 -38.99 22.96 -7.24
C VAL A 78 -39.12 21.74 -6.34
N VAL A 79 -38.70 21.89 -5.09
CA VAL A 79 -38.83 20.86 -4.04
C VAL A 79 -39.39 21.50 -2.79
N GLU A 80 -40.47 20.92 -2.26
CA GLU A 80 -41.09 21.35 -1.01
C GLU A 80 -41.34 20.15 -0.11
N THR A 81 -41.01 20.27 1.17
CA THR A 81 -41.28 19.21 2.16
C THR A 81 -41.30 19.80 3.56
N GLN A 82 -41.91 19.07 4.50
CA GLN A 82 -41.71 19.27 5.92
C GLN A 82 -40.59 18.35 6.39
N ILE A 83 -39.71 18.85 7.26
CA ILE A 83 -38.60 18.07 7.83
C ILE A 83 -38.60 18.23 9.34
N LYS A 84 -38.48 17.11 10.05
CA LYS A 84 -38.34 17.03 11.50
C LYS A 84 -37.04 16.27 11.84
N PRO A 85 -35.97 16.92 12.33
CA PRO A 85 -34.81 16.22 12.85
C PRO A 85 -35.19 15.51 14.16
N THR A 86 -34.92 14.22 14.27
CA THR A 86 -35.32 13.37 15.40
C THR A 86 -34.15 12.96 16.28
N ALA A 87 -32.94 12.86 15.74
CA ALA A 87 -31.74 12.58 16.51
C ALA A 87 -30.47 13.16 15.88
N ILE A 88 -29.51 13.59 16.71
CA ILE A 88 -28.12 13.80 16.28
C ILE A 88 -27.38 12.47 16.44
N VAL A 89 -26.72 12.01 15.39
CA VAL A 89 -26.03 10.71 15.40
C VAL A 89 -24.52 10.82 15.21
N GLY A 90 -24.00 11.96 14.71
CA GLY A 90 -22.56 12.18 14.50
C GLY A 90 -21.99 13.35 15.31
N GLU A 91 -20.66 13.45 15.35
CA GLU A 91 -19.94 14.51 16.09
C GLU A 91 -19.37 15.61 15.18
N LYS A 92 -19.35 15.41 13.86
CA LYS A 92 -18.81 16.34 12.86
C LYS A 92 -19.86 17.40 12.47
N TRP A 93 -19.66 18.10 11.36
CA TRP A 93 -20.70 18.92 10.76
C TRP A 93 -21.95 18.07 10.48
N LYS A 94 -23.13 18.58 10.84
CA LYS A 94 -24.41 17.91 10.55
C LYS A 94 -25.24 18.80 9.62
N GLY A 95 -26.04 18.17 8.78
CA GLY A 95 -26.92 18.88 7.87
C GLY A 95 -28.04 18.01 7.33
N PHE A 96 -29.24 18.57 7.22
CA PHE A 96 -30.38 17.95 6.59
C PHE A 96 -31.19 18.97 5.80
N GLY A 97 -31.86 18.52 4.74
CA GLY A 97 -32.61 19.43 3.89
C GLY A 97 -32.99 18.84 2.53
N VAL A 98 -33.29 19.75 1.61
CA VAL A 98 -33.63 19.44 0.22
C VAL A 98 -32.57 19.99 -0.73
N ALA A 99 -32.42 19.35 -1.87
CA ALA A 99 -31.45 19.73 -2.89
C ALA A 99 -32.05 19.73 -4.30
N ALA A 100 -31.53 20.63 -5.14
CA ALA A 100 -31.59 20.52 -6.59
C ALA A 100 -30.28 19.87 -7.02
N TYR A 101 -30.35 18.56 -7.27
CA TYR A 101 -29.21 17.66 -7.36
C TYR A 101 -28.95 17.27 -8.81
N CYS A 102 -27.76 17.57 -9.34
CA CYS A 102 -27.32 16.99 -10.61
C CYS A 102 -26.49 15.73 -10.33
N ASP A 103 -25.44 15.88 -9.52
CA ASP A 103 -24.58 14.80 -9.05
C ASP A 103 -23.93 15.19 -7.70
N ALA A 104 -23.16 14.29 -7.09
CA ALA A 104 -22.54 14.53 -5.78
C ALA A 104 -21.49 15.67 -5.75
N ARG A 105 -21.10 16.20 -6.91
CA ARG A 105 -20.17 17.32 -7.10
C ARG A 105 -20.87 18.59 -7.61
N ASN A 106 -22.14 18.51 -7.98
CA ASN A 106 -22.91 19.60 -8.59
C ASN A 106 -24.34 19.59 -8.06
N PHE A 107 -24.61 20.42 -7.05
CA PHE A 107 -25.95 20.58 -6.50
C PHE A 107 -26.11 21.87 -5.69
N TRP A 108 -27.36 22.30 -5.55
CA TRP A 108 -27.77 23.29 -4.56
C TRP A 108 -28.40 22.60 -3.36
N PHE A 109 -28.06 23.05 -2.14
CA PHE A 109 -28.56 22.48 -0.89
C PHE A 109 -29.16 23.55 0.00
N LEU A 110 -30.46 23.44 0.23
CA LEU A 110 -31.18 24.22 1.25
C LEU A 110 -31.28 23.39 2.52
N SER A 111 -30.63 23.84 3.58
CA SER A 111 -30.38 23.01 4.75
C SER A 111 -30.53 23.73 6.08
N LEU A 112 -30.89 22.96 7.10
CA LEU A 112 -30.56 23.26 8.49
C LEU A 112 -29.33 22.43 8.87
N GLY A 113 -28.41 23.01 9.64
CA GLY A 113 -27.16 22.37 10.02
C GLY A 113 -26.68 22.72 11.42
N GLU A 114 -25.73 21.94 11.90
CA GLU A 114 -25.10 22.08 13.21
C GLU A 114 -23.58 21.98 13.07
N THR A 115 -22.86 22.85 13.78
CA THR A 115 -21.39 22.82 13.82
C THR A 115 -20.88 21.54 14.50
N PRO A 116 -19.61 21.14 14.29
CA PRO A 116 -19.03 20.01 15.00
C PRO A 116 -19.19 20.13 16.52
N SER A 117 -19.42 19.00 17.19
CA SER A 117 -19.63 18.95 18.65
C SER A 117 -18.39 19.43 19.42
N THR A 118 -17.22 19.43 18.76
CA THR A 118 -15.96 19.97 19.27
C THR A 118 -15.88 21.50 19.24
N LYS A 119 -16.70 22.16 18.41
CA LYS A 119 -16.77 23.63 18.35
C LYS A 119 -17.74 24.11 19.44
N LYS A 120 -17.23 24.88 20.41
CA LYS A 120 -18.03 25.46 21.49
C LYS A 120 -18.16 26.99 21.32
N PRO A 121 -19.38 27.56 21.37
CA PRO A 121 -20.66 26.87 21.48
C PRO A 121 -21.03 26.13 20.18
N VAL A 122 -21.74 25.01 20.32
CA VAL A 122 -22.39 24.35 19.18
C VAL A 122 -23.45 25.30 18.64
N THR A 123 -23.44 25.54 17.33
CA THR A 123 -24.33 26.51 16.69
C THR A 123 -25.21 25.81 15.67
N HIS A 124 -26.50 26.11 15.72
CA HIS A 124 -27.48 25.72 14.71
C HIS A 124 -27.59 26.82 13.64
N TYR A 125 -27.78 26.46 12.38
CA TYR A 125 -27.86 27.44 11.31
C TYR A 125 -28.73 26.96 10.16
N ALA A 126 -29.24 27.92 9.39
CA ALA A 126 -29.91 27.69 8.12
C ALA A 126 -29.03 28.19 6.96
N SER A 127 -28.97 27.47 5.85
CA SER A 127 -28.16 27.87 4.68
C SER A 127 -28.74 27.40 3.35
N LEU A 128 -28.49 28.20 2.30
CA LEU A 128 -28.57 27.79 0.90
C LEU A 128 -27.13 27.81 0.34
N THR A 129 -26.62 26.65 -0.08
CA THR A 129 -25.22 26.49 -0.49
C THR A 129 -25.07 25.72 -1.80
N GLU A 130 -24.10 26.14 -2.61
CA GLU A 130 -23.72 25.49 -3.85
C GLU A 130 -22.51 24.55 -3.65
N MET A 131 -22.64 23.34 -4.17
CA MET A 131 -21.51 22.48 -4.53
C MET A 131 -21.32 22.60 -6.05
N ARG A 132 -20.17 23.09 -6.51
CA ARG A 132 -19.84 23.21 -7.95
C ARG A 132 -18.51 22.55 -8.25
N GLY A 133 -18.49 21.54 -9.12
CA GLY A 133 -17.29 20.78 -9.44
C GLY A 133 -16.62 20.10 -8.23
N GLY A 134 -17.37 19.85 -7.16
CA GLY A 134 -16.87 19.30 -5.89
C GLY A 134 -16.30 20.35 -4.92
N LYS A 135 -16.43 21.65 -5.22
CA LYS A 135 -16.09 22.74 -4.29
C LYS A 135 -17.35 23.19 -3.54
N TRP A 136 -17.30 23.08 -2.21
CA TRP A 136 -18.35 23.57 -1.32
C TRP A 136 -18.28 25.09 -1.17
N HIS A 137 -19.43 25.75 -0.96
CA HIS A 137 -19.56 27.21 -0.94
C HIS A 137 -19.11 27.90 -2.23
N ALA A 138 -19.42 27.31 -3.39
CA ALA A 138 -19.03 27.85 -4.68
C ALA A 138 -19.78 29.14 -5.06
N GLN A 139 -20.93 29.40 -4.45
CA GLN A 139 -21.80 30.54 -4.77
C GLN A 139 -21.21 31.92 -4.46
N LYS A 140 -20.00 32.00 -3.90
CA LYS A 140 -19.34 33.27 -3.55
C LYS A 140 -19.08 34.18 -4.76
N SER A 141 -19.09 33.63 -5.98
CA SER A 141 -18.97 34.42 -7.22
C SER A 141 -20.31 34.91 -7.77
N LEU A 142 -21.43 34.48 -7.19
CA LEU A 142 -22.78 34.83 -7.65
C LEU A 142 -23.32 36.06 -6.92
N GLU A 143 -24.20 36.79 -7.59
CA GLU A 143 -24.90 37.93 -6.99
C GLU A 143 -26.00 37.44 -6.04
N GLU A 144 -25.91 37.82 -4.77
CA GLU A 144 -26.94 37.60 -3.76
C GLU A 144 -27.91 38.77 -3.73
N VAL A 145 -29.16 38.53 -4.10
CA VAL A 145 -30.20 39.57 -4.20
C VAL A 145 -31.18 39.55 -3.03
N VAL A 146 -31.27 38.43 -2.30
CA VAL A 146 -32.07 38.32 -1.07
C VAL A 146 -31.30 37.55 -0.02
N PHE A 147 -31.20 38.11 1.18
CA PHE A 147 -30.75 37.40 2.38
C PHE A 147 -31.52 37.89 3.60
N GLU A 148 -32.50 37.10 4.03
CA GLU A 148 -33.32 37.37 5.21
C GLU A 148 -33.34 36.16 6.14
N GLY A 149 -33.18 36.40 7.43
CA GLY A 149 -33.20 35.35 8.44
C GLY A 149 -31.88 34.57 8.57
N THR A 150 -31.48 34.35 9.82
CA THR A 150 -30.36 33.48 10.23
C THR A 150 -30.82 32.51 11.32
N GLY A 151 -32.08 32.07 11.20
CA GLY A 151 -32.82 31.40 12.25
C GLY A 151 -32.10 30.17 12.82
N GLN A 152 -32.19 30.03 14.14
CA GLN A 152 -31.80 28.81 14.84
C GLN A 152 -32.89 27.75 14.66
N TRP A 153 -32.51 26.49 14.79
CA TRP A 153 -33.46 25.37 14.80
C TRP A 153 -33.30 24.55 16.08
N GLU A 154 -34.27 23.70 16.38
CA GLU A 154 -34.33 22.86 17.57
C GLU A 154 -34.64 21.41 17.18
N LEU A 155 -34.00 20.46 17.89
CA LEU A 155 -34.23 19.05 17.68
C LEU A 155 -35.69 18.70 18.03
N GLY A 156 -36.35 17.92 17.17
CA GLY A 156 -37.74 17.52 17.34
C GLY A 156 -38.77 18.53 16.82
N GLN A 157 -38.39 19.75 16.43
CA GLN A 157 -39.31 20.71 15.80
C GLN A 157 -39.44 20.43 14.29
N SER A 158 -40.61 20.70 13.70
CA SER A 158 -40.82 20.55 12.25
C SER A 158 -40.70 21.89 11.51
N TYR A 159 -40.07 21.85 10.34
CA TYR A 159 -39.81 23.01 9.49
C TYR A 159 -40.26 22.73 8.05
N ARG A 160 -40.82 23.75 7.38
CA ARG A 160 -41.17 23.69 5.96
C ARG A 160 -40.03 24.24 5.12
N PHE A 161 -39.52 23.43 4.21
CA PHE A 161 -38.49 23.77 3.25
C PHE A 161 -39.11 23.97 1.87
N ARG A 162 -38.68 25.00 1.15
CA ARG A 162 -38.99 25.19 -0.26
C ARG A 162 -37.74 25.65 -1.00
N LEU A 163 -37.29 24.87 -1.97
CA LEU A 163 -36.17 25.19 -2.86
C LEU A 163 -36.69 25.34 -4.29
N VAL A 164 -36.31 26.42 -4.96
CA VAL A 164 -36.63 26.72 -6.34
C VAL A 164 -35.33 26.99 -7.10
N LEU A 165 -35.15 26.29 -8.22
CA LEU A 165 -34.13 26.56 -9.22
C LEU A 165 -34.85 26.95 -10.51
N THR A 166 -34.46 28.04 -11.14
CA THR A 166 -34.85 28.45 -12.49
C THR A 166 -33.58 28.83 -13.27
N PRO A 167 -33.64 29.05 -14.60
CA PRO A 167 -32.47 29.51 -15.36
C PRO A 167 -31.86 30.80 -14.82
N GLU A 168 -32.66 31.68 -14.21
CA GLU A 168 -32.24 33.01 -13.77
C GLU A 168 -31.83 33.06 -12.28
N ARG A 169 -32.28 32.10 -11.45
CA ARG A 169 -32.02 32.15 -10.01
C ARG A 169 -32.12 30.81 -9.31
N VAL A 170 -31.52 30.76 -8.13
CA VAL A 170 -31.84 29.77 -7.10
C VAL A 170 -32.36 30.49 -5.86
N GLU A 171 -33.42 29.96 -5.28
CA GLU A 171 -34.13 30.56 -4.17
C GLU A 171 -34.51 29.49 -3.15
N GLY A 172 -34.26 29.75 -1.86
CA GLY A 172 -34.56 28.84 -0.78
C GLY A 172 -35.26 29.53 0.39
N THR A 173 -36.34 28.93 0.88
CA THR A 173 -37.09 29.41 2.04
C THR A 173 -37.27 28.30 3.08
N ILE A 174 -37.03 28.62 4.36
CA ILE A 174 -37.29 27.75 5.52
C ILE A 174 -38.20 28.50 6.49
N ARG A 175 -39.30 27.85 6.91
CA ARG A 175 -40.24 28.37 7.92
C ARG A 175 -40.48 27.36 9.02
N ASP A 176 -40.74 27.83 10.24
CA ASP A 176 -41.17 26.96 11.34
C ASP A 176 -42.65 26.55 11.22
N ARG A 177 -43.13 25.77 12.18
CA ARG A 177 -44.54 25.33 12.25
C ARG A 177 -45.54 26.50 12.39
N ALA A 178 -45.15 27.60 13.01
CA ALA A 178 -45.99 28.80 13.16
C ALA A 178 -45.98 29.68 11.91
N GLY A 179 -45.13 29.37 10.91
CA GLY A 179 -44.99 30.13 9.67
C GLY A 179 -43.93 31.23 9.73
N ASN A 180 -43.21 31.36 10.85
CA ASN A 180 -42.15 32.35 11.01
C ASN A 180 -41.00 32.01 10.07
N LEU A 181 -40.39 33.04 9.49
CA LEU A 181 -39.27 32.90 8.57
C LEU A 181 -37.98 32.59 9.33
N LEU A 182 -37.31 31.48 8.98
CA LEU A 182 -35.96 31.16 9.46
C LEU A 182 -34.90 31.60 8.46
N LEU A 183 -35.16 31.39 7.17
CA LEU A 183 -34.26 31.72 6.07
C LEU A 183 -35.04 32.02 4.80
N HIS A 184 -34.66 33.09 4.09
CA HIS A 184 -34.94 33.33 2.69
C HIS A 184 -33.66 33.80 2.01
N ARG A 185 -33.16 33.04 1.04
CA ARG A 185 -31.97 33.40 0.26
C ARG A 185 -32.21 33.21 -1.22
N THR A 186 -31.73 34.16 -2.01
CA THR A 186 -31.80 34.12 -3.47
C THR A 186 -30.48 34.56 -4.09
N PHE A 187 -29.97 33.73 -4.99
CA PHE A 187 -28.81 34.05 -5.83
C PHE A 187 -29.24 34.12 -7.29
N LEU A 188 -28.77 35.12 -8.02
CA LEU A 188 -28.95 35.17 -9.48
C LEU A 188 -27.96 34.23 -10.14
N LEU A 189 -28.45 33.48 -11.13
CA LEU A 189 -27.66 32.57 -11.94
C LEU A 189 -27.34 33.26 -13.27
N GLY A 190 -26.06 33.32 -13.59
CA GLY A 190 -25.55 33.78 -14.89
C GLY A 190 -24.95 32.60 -15.66
N ASP A 191 -23.87 32.86 -16.41
CA ASP A 191 -23.06 31.78 -17.03
C ASP A 191 -22.28 30.95 -15.98
N GLU A 192 -22.21 31.44 -14.74
CA GLU A 192 -21.64 30.74 -13.60
C GLU A 192 -22.73 30.15 -12.71
N GLY A 193 -22.55 28.90 -12.27
CA GLY A 193 -23.42 28.24 -11.28
C GLY A 193 -23.92 26.87 -11.72
N VAL A 194 -24.36 26.03 -10.77
CA VAL A 194 -25.11 24.80 -11.08
C VAL A 194 -26.51 25.20 -11.51
N CYS A 195 -26.80 25.07 -12.81
CA CYS A 195 -28.03 25.54 -13.44
C CYS A 195 -29.03 24.43 -13.76
N VAL A 196 -28.72 23.18 -13.45
CA VAL A 196 -29.59 22.02 -13.63
C VAL A 196 -29.63 21.15 -12.38
N GLY A 197 -30.74 20.46 -12.18
CA GLY A 197 -30.83 19.43 -11.15
C GLY A 197 -32.13 18.64 -11.20
N ARG A 198 -32.29 17.77 -10.21
CA ARG A 198 -33.53 17.05 -9.91
C ARG A 198 -33.79 17.07 -8.39
N PRO A 199 -35.02 16.78 -7.94
CA PRO A 199 -35.33 16.73 -6.52
C PRO A 199 -34.48 15.72 -5.77
N ALA A 200 -33.93 16.16 -4.64
CA ALA A 200 -33.19 15.30 -3.72
C ALA A 200 -33.45 15.67 -2.26
N LEU A 201 -33.35 14.69 -1.38
CA LEU A 201 -33.27 14.83 0.07
C LEU A 201 -31.85 14.51 0.51
N ARG A 202 -31.39 15.14 1.59
CA ARG A 202 -30.07 14.85 2.16
C ARG A 202 -30.12 14.79 3.68
N VAL A 203 -29.38 13.85 4.25
CA VAL A 203 -29.03 13.78 5.67
C VAL A 203 -27.53 13.57 5.84
N ASP A 204 -26.96 14.13 6.92
CA ASP A 204 -25.54 14.06 7.25
C ASP A 204 -25.36 14.26 8.77
N GLY A 205 -24.89 13.23 9.48
CA GLY A 205 -24.69 13.26 10.94
C GLY A 205 -25.98 13.33 11.77
N VAL A 206 -27.14 13.09 11.17
CA VAL A 206 -28.48 13.32 11.74
C VAL A 206 -29.47 12.22 11.31
N GLU A 207 -30.52 12.04 12.10
CA GLU A 207 -31.75 11.38 11.72
C GLU A 207 -32.84 12.43 11.49
N ALA A 208 -33.54 12.38 10.36
CA ALA A 208 -34.63 13.28 10.05
C ALA A 208 -35.78 12.58 9.32
N ALA A 209 -37.01 12.94 9.69
CA ALA A 209 -38.23 12.52 9.02
C ALA A 209 -38.72 13.60 8.06
N PHE A 210 -39.12 13.20 6.86
CA PHE A 210 -39.60 14.05 5.78
C PHE A 210 -41.05 13.68 5.45
N THR A 211 -41.94 14.67 5.38
CA THR A 211 -43.37 14.48 5.10
C THR A 211 -43.92 15.56 4.18
N GLY A 212 -45.01 15.25 3.47
CA GLY A 212 -45.64 16.19 2.53
C GLY A 212 -44.72 16.57 1.38
N LEU A 213 -43.95 15.60 0.89
CA LEU A 213 -42.93 15.79 -0.14
C LEU A 213 -43.59 16.04 -1.50
N ARG A 214 -43.34 17.25 -2.02
CA ARG A 214 -43.83 17.72 -3.31
C ARG A 214 -42.68 18.20 -4.16
N ALA A 215 -42.71 17.85 -5.43
CA ALA A 215 -41.69 18.31 -6.37
C ALA A 215 -42.27 18.60 -7.75
N GLY A 216 -41.57 19.43 -8.51
CA GLY A 216 -41.89 19.76 -9.89
C GLY A 216 -40.60 19.93 -10.70
N LEU A 217 -40.63 19.43 -11.92
CA LEU A 217 -39.56 19.57 -12.91
C LEU A 217 -40.12 20.32 -14.12
N GLY A 218 -39.33 21.24 -14.67
CA GLY A 218 -39.60 21.83 -15.97
C GLY A 218 -39.16 20.89 -17.10
N GLU A 219 -38.98 21.46 -18.30
CA GLU A 219 -38.50 20.69 -19.45
C GLU A 219 -37.15 19.99 -19.16
N PRO A 220 -36.96 18.76 -19.65
CA PRO A 220 -35.70 18.05 -19.59
C PRO A 220 -34.56 18.91 -20.13
N ALA A 221 -33.44 18.95 -19.42
CA ALA A 221 -32.21 19.57 -19.88
C ALA A 221 -31.10 18.52 -19.93
N PRO A 222 -30.12 18.63 -20.84
CA PRO A 222 -28.91 17.82 -20.77
C PRO A 222 -28.27 17.98 -19.40
N GLY A 223 -28.04 16.87 -18.71
CA GLY A 223 -27.28 16.85 -17.47
C GLY A 223 -25.80 17.10 -17.70
N LEU A 224 -25.06 17.38 -16.63
CA LEU A 224 -23.60 17.52 -16.70
C LEU A 224 -22.91 16.20 -17.13
N ALA A 225 -23.62 15.06 -17.02
CA ALA A 225 -23.20 13.76 -17.51
C ALA A 225 -23.55 13.48 -18.99
N ASP A 226 -24.40 14.30 -19.62
CA ASP A 226 -24.76 14.18 -21.05
C ASP A 226 -23.76 14.91 -21.98
N ILE A 227 -22.63 15.38 -21.43
CA ILE A 227 -21.54 15.94 -22.20
C ILE A 227 -20.85 14.80 -22.95
N ALA A 228 -20.91 14.83 -24.28
CA ALA A 228 -20.21 13.88 -25.14
C ALA A 228 -18.74 13.76 -24.71
N TYR A 229 -18.28 12.52 -24.47
CA TYR A 229 -16.87 12.30 -24.13
C TYR A 229 -15.97 12.80 -25.25
N PRO A 230 -14.80 13.40 -24.92
CA PRO A 230 -13.83 13.76 -25.93
C PRO A 230 -13.51 12.55 -26.81
N ARG A 231 -13.37 12.77 -28.13
CA ARG A 231 -13.08 11.69 -29.08
C ARG A 231 -11.87 10.88 -28.63
N PHE A 232 -12.06 9.57 -28.44
CA PHE A 232 -10.96 8.66 -28.14
C PHE A 232 -9.97 8.60 -29.30
N ARG A 233 -8.70 8.91 -29.01
CA ARG A 233 -7.65 9.01 -30.04
C ARG A 233 -6.88 7.70 -30.24
N GLY A 234 -7.03 6.73 -29.34
CA GLY A 234 -6.18 5.54 -29.25
C GLY A 234 -5.17 5.66 -28.13
N VAL A 235 -4.77 4.51 -27.57
CA VAL A 235 -3.54 4.36 -26.79
C VAL A 235 -2.45 3.77 -27.69
N PRO A 236 -1.15 3.85 -27.32
CA PRO A 236 -0.09 3.27 -28.15
C PRO A 236 -0.35 1.79 -28.44
N ALA A 237 -0.51 1.44 -29.71
CA ALA A 237 -0.69 0.05 -30.15
C ALA A 237 0.64 -0.71 -30.06
N MET A 238 0.61 -1.94 -29.55
CA MET A 238 1.81 -2.67 -29.14
C MET A 238 2.12 -3.89 -30.00
N ALA A 239 1.08 -4.58 -30.48
CA ALA A 239 1.22 -5.70 -31.39
C ALA A 239 0.39 -5.42 -32.63
N GLY A 240 0.84 -5.90 -33.80
CA GLY A 240 0.08 -5.86 -35.05
C GLY A 240 -1.22 -6.68 -35.04
N VAL A 241 -1.71 -7.04 -33.85
CA VAL A 241 -3.00 -7.69 -33.60
C VAL A 241 -4.08 -6.64 -33.79
N GLU A 242 -4.85 -6.81 -34.86
CA GLU A 242 -6.07 -6.06 -35.12
C GLU A 242 -7.29 -6.89 -34.77
N ALA A 243 -8.19 -6.30 -33.99
CA ALA A 243 -9.41 -6.93 -33.55
C ALA A 243 -10.61 -6.04 -33.82
N ARG A 244 -11.82 -6.57 -33.60
CA ARG A 244 -13.06 -5.79 -33.81
C ARG A 244 -13.11 -4.59 -32.87
N ALA A 245 -13.27 -3.39 -33.44
CA ALA A 245 -13.54 -2.16 -32.69
C ALA A 245 -14.96 -2.21 -32.09
N THR A 246 -15.06 -2.14 -30.77
CA THR A 246 -16.32 -2.21 -30.02
C THR A 246 -16.70 -0.89 -29.36
N GLY A 247 -15.81 0.12 -29.36
CA GLY A 247 -16.02 1.38 -28.67
C GLY A 247 -15.62 1.39 -27.19
N CYS A 248 -15.25 0.24 -26.62
CA CYS A 248 -14.83 0.09 -25.22
C CYS A 248 -13.57 -0.80 -25.13
N PHE A 249 -12.80 -0.64 -24.06
CA PHE A 249 -11.72 -1.57 -23.75
C PHE A 249 -12.25 -2.95 -23.41
N ARG A 250 -11.54 -4.00 -23.82
CA ARG A 250 -11.85 -5.40 -23.54
C ARG A 250 -10.58 -6.24 -23.59
N VAL A 251 -10.66 -7.52 -23.23
CA VAL A 251 -9.56 -8.49 -23.39
C VAL A 251 -9.89 -9.53 -24.44
N GLU A 252 -8.89 -9.96 -25.18
CA GLU A 252 -8.96 -11.07 -26.12
C GLU A 252 -7.66 -11.87 -26.08
N GLU A 253 -7.77 -13.18 -26.32
CA GLU A 253 -6.61 -14.05 -26.51
C GLU A 253 -6.35 -14.21 -28.01
N ALA A 254 -5.10 -13.99 -28.42
CA ALA A 254 -4.61 -14.19 -29.78
C ALA A 254 -3.23 -14.86 -29.74
N ASP A 255 -3.07 -15.95 -30.50
CA ASP A 255 -1.82 -16.73 -30.58
C ASP A 255 -1.25 -17.17 -29.21
N GLY A 256 -2.15 -17.61 -28.32
CA GLY A 256 -1.80 -18.06 -26.97
C GLY A 256 -1.38 -16.93 -26.02
N ARG A 257 -1.70 -15.67 -26.35
CA ARG A 257 -1.40 -14.48 -25.55
C ARG A 257 -2.63 -13.61 -25.35
N TRP A 258 -2.82 -13.17 -24.12
CA TRP A 258 -3.86 -12.23 -23.77
C TRP A 258 -3.43 -10.80 -24.08
N TRP A 259 -4.33 -10.06 -24.70
CA TRP A 259 -4.17 -8.64 -25.00
C TRP A 259 -5.33 -7.84 -24.42
N VAL A 260 -5.06 -6.59 -24.06
CA VAL A 260 -6.13 -5.59 -23.99
C VAL A 260 -6.35 -5.07 -25.39
N ILE A 261 -7.59 -5.02 -25.83
CA ILE A 261 -8.00 -4.38 -27.07
C ILE A 261 -8.65 -3.04 -26.74
N ASP A 262 -8.14 -1.98 -27.36
CA ASP A 262 -8.66 -0.63 -27.19
C ASP A 262 -10.01 -0.43 -27.93
N PRO A 263 -10.75 0.64 -27.65
CA PRO A 263 -12.02 0.98 -28.32
C PRO A 263 -11.98 0.94 -29.86
N LYS A 264 -10.81 1.15 -30.47
CA LYS A 264 -10.59 1.17 -31.91
C LYS A 264 -10.11 -0.17 -32.47
N GLY A 265 -10.06 -1.23 -31.65
CA GLY A 265 -9.68 -2.57 -32.07
C GLY A 265 -8.18 -2.81 -32.11
N LYS A 266 -7.36 -1.97 -31.46
CA LYS A 266 -5.90 -2.12 -31.43
C LYS A 266 -5.44 -2.78 -30.13
N ALA A 267 -4.55 -3.77 -30.25
CA ALA A 267 -3.95 -4.42 -29.10
C ALA A 267 -2.95 -3.52 -28.34
N THR A 268 -3.02 -3.58 -27.02
CA THR A 268 -2.21 -2.83 -26.06
C THR A 268 -2.06 -3.63 -24.76
N LEU A 269 -1.29 -3.08 -23.83
CA LEU A 269 -1.21 -3.50 -22.42
C LEU A 269 -1.55 -2.32 -21.51
N GLY A 270 -2.01 -2.59 -20.28
CA GLY A 270 -2.21 -1.57 -19.26
C GLY A 270 -0.90 -1.21 -18.57
N LEU A 271 -0.21 -0.17 -19.07
CA LEU A 271 1.05 0.34 -18.52
C LEU A 271 0.74 1.52 -17.60
N ALA A 272 0.72 1.26 -16.29
CA ALA A 272 -0.09 2.06 -15.39
C ALA A 272 0.66 2.63 -14.18
N VAL A 273 0.14 3.75 -13.66
CA VAL A 273 0.64 4.41 -12.45
C VAL A 273 -0.51 4.75 -11.52
N ASP A 274 -0.39 4.34 -10.26
CA ASP A 274 -1.39 4.60 -9.23
C ASP A 274 -1.20 5.96 -8.54
N HIS A 275 -2.31 6.49 -8.02
CA HIS A 275 -2.34 7.66 -7.15
C HIS A 275 -1.75 8.96 -7.73
N VAL A 276 -2.01 9.24 -9.00
CA VAL A 276 -1.66 10.52 -9.65
C VAL A 276 -2.58 11.63 -9.14
N LYS A 277 -2.18 12.32 -8.07
CA LYS A 277 -2.97 13.37 -7.40
C LYS A 277 -2.17 14.64 -7.17
N TYR A 278 -2.79 15.79 -7.43
CA TYR A 278 -2.21 17.10 -7.14
C TYR A 278 -1.89 17.27 -5.65
N SER A 279 -2.69 16.66 -4.77
CA SER A 279 -2.49 16.77 -3.32
C SER A 279 -1.38 15.87 -2.79
N GLY A 280 -1.06 14.77 -3.47
CA GLY A 280 -0.27 13.69 -2.89
C GLY A 280 -0.91 13.07 -1.62
N PRO A 281 -0.14 12.31 -0.84
CA PRO A 281 -0.59 11.71 0.42
C PRO A 281 -0.65 12.73 1.58
N TRP A 282 -1.58 12.51 2.51
CA TRP A 282 -1.66 13.24 3.77
C TRP A 282 -0.55 12.81 4.74
N CYS A 283 0.00 13.74 5.52
CA CYS A 283 0.86 13.43 6.66
C CYS A 283 0.16 13.82 7.97
N ALA A 284 -0.22 12.83 8.79
CA ALA A 284 -0.88 13.08 10.07
C ALA A 284 0.00 13.85 11.06
N SER A 285 1.31 13.58 11.05
CA SER A 285 2.27 14.24 11.95
C SER A 285 2.42 15.74 11.65
N LEU A 286 2.27 16.15 10.38
CA LEU A 286 2.36 17.55 9.96
C LEU A 286 0.98 18.23 9.92
N GLY A 287 -0.11 17.47 9.85
CA GLY A 287 -1.44 18.03 9.67
C GLY A 287 -1.65 18.70 8.31
N THR A 288 -0.91 18.27 7.27
CA THR A 288 -1.05 18.80 5.90
C THR A 288 -0.78 17.76 4.81
N PHE A 289 -1.06 18.15 3.56
CA PHE A 289 -0.65 17.47 2.34
C PHE A 289 0.61 18.16 1.80
N GLU A 290 1.79 17.73 2.25
CA GLU A 290 3.07 18.43 1.95
C GLU A 290 3.32 18.61 0.45
N TYR A 291 3.06 17.58 -0.37
CA TYR A 291 3.17 17.67 -1.84
C TYR A 291 2.19 18.70 -2.45
N LYS A 292 0.99 18.86 -1.88
CA LYS A 292 0.04 19.90 -2.29
C LYS A 292 0.64 21.29 -2.08
N ASP A 293 1.21 21.50 -0.89
CA ASP A 293 1.76 22.79 -0.48
C ASP A 293 2.98 23.14 -1.37
N ASN A 294 3.82 22.14 -1.67
CA ASN A 294 4.93 22.28 -2.62
C ASN A 294 4.45 22.56 -4.05
N ASN A 295 3.38 21.91 -4.51
CA ASN A 295 2.81 22.19 -5.82
C ASN A 295 2.22 23.60 -5.90
N GLU A 296 1.54 24.07 -4.85
CA GLU A 296 1.02 25.45 -4.78
C GLU A 296 2.13 26.50 -4.82
N ALA A 297 3.32 26.18 -4.28
CA ALA A 297 4.50 27.05 -4.38
C ALA A 297 5.18 26.97 -5.77
N LYS A 298 5.20 25.79 -6.39
CA LYS A 298 5.94 25.51 -7.63
C LYS A 298 5.17 25.89 -8.89
N TYR A 299 3.87 25.64 -8.93
CA TYR A 299 3.06 25.76 -10.14
C TYR A 299 2.17 27.00 -10.11
N ALA A 300 2.09 27.71 -11.24
CA ALA A 300 1.19 28.85 -11.40
C ALA A 300 -0.29 28.47 -11.23
N SER A 301 -0.65 27.22 -11.54
CA SER A 301 -1.99 26.69 -11.30
C SER A 301 -1.99 25.16 -11.27
N ARG A 302 -3.06 24.58 -10.72
CA ARG A 302 -3.32 23.13 -10.80
C ARG A 302 -3.36 22.63 -12.25
N THR A 303 -3.96 23.38 -13.17
CA THR A 303 -4.04 23.01 -14.59
C THR A 303 -2.66 22.87 -15.24
N GLU A 304 -1.69 23.70 -14.83
CA GLU A 304 -0.31 23.60 -15.31
C GLU A 304 0.37 22.34 -14.78
N TRP A 305 0.21 22.00 -13.50
CA TRP A 305 0.67 20.72 -12.94
C TRP A 305 0.04 19.53 -13.70
N GLU A 306 -1.26 19.58 -13.97
CA GLU A 306 -1.95 18.50 -14.70
C GLU A 306 -1.38 18.32 -16.10
N LYS A 307 -1.13 19.42 -16.82
CA LYS A 307 -0.53 19.38 -18.16
C LYS A 307 0.86 18.76 -18.11
N GLN A 308 1.75 19.25 -17.24
CA GLN A 308 3.11 18.73 -17.13
C GLN A 308 3.13 17.27 -16.65
N THR A 309 2.25 16.90 -15.73
CA THR A 309 2.14 15.51 -15.24
C THR A 309 1.71 14.57 -16.37
N ILE A 310 0.70 14.93 -17.16
CA ILE A 310 0.26 14.12 -18.30
C ILE A 310 1.37 13.99 -19.36
N GLU A 311 2.08 15.08 -19.66
CA GLU A 311 3.20 15.07 -20.59
C GLU A 311 4.32 14.15 -20.11
N ARG A 312 4.71 14.23 -18.83
CA ARG A 312 5.71 13.34 -18.21
C ARG A 312 5.29 11.87 -18.30
N LEU A 313 4.07 11.55 -17.86
CA LEU A 313 3.58 10.16 -17.86
C LEU A 313 3.57 9.56 -19.27
N ARG A 314 3.12 10.32 -20.27
CA ARG A 314 3.15 9.89 -21.68
C ARG A 314 4.59 9.73 -22.19
N ASN A 315 5.49 10.64 -21.84
CA ASN A 315 6.90 10.55 -22.22
C ASN A 315 7.62 9.36 -21.57
N TRP A 316 7.21 8.95 -20.38
CA TRP A 316 7.67 7.74 -19.70
C TRP A 316 6.95 6.46 -20.18
N GLY A 317 6.05 6.58 -21.16
CA GLY A 317 5.36 5.45 -21.81
C GLY A 317 4.15 4.89 -21.06
N PHE A 318 3.70 5.53 -19.98
CA PHE A 318 2.44 5.15 -19.33
C PHE A 318 1.25 5.47 -20.24
N ASN A 319 0.23 4.61 -20.19
CA ASN A 319 -1.02 4.79 -20.96
C ASN A 319 -2.28 4.68 -20.10
N LEU A 320 -2.15 4.39 -18.80
CA LEU A 320 -3.26 4.16 -17.89
C LEU A 320 -3.04 4.80 -16.51
N VAL A 321 -4.04 5.52 -16.01
CA VAL A 321 -4.15 5.88 -14.59
C VAL A 321 -5.30 5.07 -14.01
N PRO A 322 -5.03 3.93 -13.34
CA PRO A 322 -6.10 2.98 -13.01
C PRO A 322 -6.80 3.40 -11.72
N ILE A 323 -6.07 3.60 -10.62
CA ILE A 323 -6.66 3.91 -9.32
C ILE A 323 -6.07 5.17 -8.72
N GLY A 324 -6.94 5.95 -8.07
CA GLY A 324 -6.52 7.11 -7.29
C GLY A 324 -6.02 8.29 -8.12
N GLY A 325 -6.30 8.36 -9.41
CA GLY A 325 -6.03 9.54 -10.24
C GLY A 325 -7.02 10.68 -10.00
N ASP A 326 -6.57 11.93 -10.11
CA ASP A 326 -7.47 13.09 -10.11
C ASP A 326 -8.40 13.08 -11.32
N HIS A 327 -9.68 13.41 -11.11
CA HIS A 327 -10.70 13.42 -12.17
C HIS A 327 -10.34 14.33 -13.35
N SER A 328 -9.63 15.43 -13.10
CA SER A 328 -9.21 16.40 -14.12
C SER A 328 -8.13 15.89 -15.09
N LEU A 329 -7.55 14.72 -14.80
CA LEU A 329 -6.58 14.06 -15.69
C LEU A 329 -7.25 13.19 -16.76
N ARG A 330 -8.54 12.86 -16.59
CA ARG A 330 -9.29 12.00 -17.53
C ARG A 330 -9.41 12.66 -18.90
N HIS A 331 -9.53 11.83 -19.93
CA HIS A 331 -9.75 12.24 -21.32
C HIS A 331 -8.62 13.10 -21.92
N ARG A 332 -7.41 13.05 -21.35
CA ARG A 332 -6.25 13.87 -21.77
C ARG A 332 -5.08 13.05 -22.32
N GLY A 333 -5.37 11.91 -22.96
CA GLY A 333 -4.36 11.08 -23.64
C GLY A 333 -3.87 9.87 -22.85
N LEU A 334 -4.46 9.60 -21.68
CA LEU A 334 -4.30 8.36 -20.91
C LEU A 334 -5.69 7.74 -20.71
N ALA A 335 -5.78 6.41 -20.78
CA ALA A 335 -6.96 5.70 -20.32
C ALA A 335 -7.09 5.86 -18.79
N HIS A 336 -8.30 5.69 -18.26
CA HIS A 336 -8.54 5.81 -16.83
C HIS A 336 -9.34 4.63 -16.29
N GLY A 337 -9.02 4.20 -15.07
CA GLY A 337 -9.82 3.25 -14.32
C GLY A 337 -10.75 3.92 -13.32
N ILE A 338 -11.74 3.17 -12.84
CA ILE A 338 -12.61 3.59 -11.74
C ILE A 338 -12.46 2.62 -10.59
N TYR A 339 -12.11 3.15 -9.44
CA TYR A 339 -12.00 2.40 -8.20
C TYR A 339 -13.35 2.35 -7.47
N LEU A 340 -14.01 1.19 -7.48
CA LEU A 340 -15.29 0.98 -6.81
C LEU A 340 -15.08 0.41 -5.42
N THR A 341 -15.45 1.17 -4.39
CA THR A 341 -15.31 0.75 -2.98
C THR A 341 -16.60 0.10 -2.46
N MET A 342 -17.16 -0.83 -3.23
CA MET A 342 -18.50 -1.37 -3.00
C MET A 342 -18.57 -2.10 -1.64
N GLY A 343 -17.63 -2.99 -1.36
CA GLY A 343 -17.53 -3.72 -0.10
C GLY A 343 -17.05 -2.83 1.06
N TYR A 344 -16.04 -1.98 0.83
CA TYR A 344 -15.55 -1.05 1.86
C TYR A 344 -16.66 -0.13 2.38
N ARG A 345 -17.48 0.42 1.48
CA ARG A 345 -18.55 1.34 1.88
C ARG A 345 -19.72 0.62 2.54
N PHE A 346 -20.07 -0.58 2.07
CA PHE A 346 -21.08 -1.42 2.72
C PHE A 346 -20.69 -1.73 4.17
N ALA A 347 -19.46 -2.22 4.37
CA ALA A 347 -18.91 -2.50 5.69
C ALA A 347 -18.90 -1.26 6.60
N SER A 348 -18.86 -0.05 6.03
CA SER A 348 -18.86 1.19 6.81
C SER A 348 -20.23 1.61 7.36
N LEU A 349 -21.30 0.88 7.04
CA LEU A 349 -22.66 1.13 7.56
C LEU A 349 -22.86 0.64 9.00
N GLY A 350 -22.01 -0.27 9.49
CA GLY A 350 -22.01 -0.70 10.89
C GLY A 350 -21.71 -2.19 11.07
N ASP A 351 -21.73 -2.64 12.32
CA ASP A 351 -21.29 -3.99 12.70
C ASP A 351 -22.07 -5.11 11.98
N SER A 352 -23.36 -4.92 11.70
CA SER A 352 -24.19 -5.89 10.95
C SER A 352 -23.81 -6.01 9.46
N HIS A 353 -23.08 -5.03 8.92
CA HIS A 353 -22.73 -4.94 7.50
C HIS A 353 -21.26 -5.33 7.22
N ASP A 354 -20.46 -5.56 8.25
CA ASP A 354 -19.07 -6.02 8.13
C ASP A 354 -18.88 -7.40 8.75
N ILE A 355 -17.91 -8.18 8.25
CA ILE A 355 -17.36 -9.34 8.96
C ILE A 355 -16.13 -8.93 9.73
N THR A 356 -15.29 -8.11 9.10
CA THR A 356 -14.21 -7.40 9.78
C THR A 356 -14.33 -5.90 9.54
N PRO A 357 -14.24 -5.05 10.58
CA PRO A 357 -14.32 -3.61 10.43
C PRO A 357 -13.05 -3.03 9.83
N TYR A 358 -13.19 -1.94 9.08
CA TYR A 358 -12.07 -1.14 8.60
C TYR A 358 -11.31 -0.48 9.76
N ARG A 359 -9.98 -0.69 9.80
CA ARG A 359 -9.09 -0.16 10.85
C ARG A 359 -8.14 0.93 10.34
N GLY A 360 -8.58 1.73 9.38
CA GLY A 360 -7.76 2.82 8.84
C GLY A 360 -6.64 2.39 7.89
N ARG A 361 -6.60 1.11 7.49
CA ARG A 361 -5.58 0.54 6.57
C ARG A 361 -6.16 -0.53 5.64
N PRO A 362 -5.59 -0.73 4.43
CA PRO A 362 -5.88 -1.89 3.59
C PRO A 362 -5.72 -3.23 4.33
N GLY A 363 -6.35 -4.29 3.84
CA GLY A 363 -6.25 -5.63 4.46
C GLY A 363 -7.02 -5.80 5.77
N SER A 364 -7.82 -4.82 6.19
CA SER A 364 -8.50 -4.86 7.51
C SER A 364 -10.00 -5.11 7.46
N VAL A 365 -10.66 -4.79 6.35
CA VAL A 365 -12.11 -4.84 6.21
C VAL A 365 -12.57 -6.00 5.34
N PHE A 366 -13.73 -6.55 5.67
CA PHE A 366 -14.44 -7.46 4.79
C PHE A 366 -15.95 -7.22 4.93
N PRO A 367 -16.71 -7.03 3.83
CA PRO A 367 -18.15 -6.80 3.89
C PRO A 367 -18.91 -8.06 4.29
N ASN A 368 -20.04 -7.91 4.99
CA ASN A 368 -20.98 -9.00 5.21
C ASN A 368 -21.76 -9.30 3.93
N VAL A 369 -21.18 -10.15 3.07
CA VAL A 369 -21.79 -10.55 1.78
C VAL A 369 -23.07 -11.38 1.93
N PHE A 370 -23.38 -11.83 3.15
CA PHE A 370 -24.60 -12.59 3.48
C PHE A 370 -25.74 -11.70 3.98
N HIS A 371 -25.50 -10.39 4.11
CA HIS A 371 -26.54 -9.46 4.53
C HIS A 371 -27.63 -9.33 3.44
N PRO A 372 -28.93 -9.33 3.79
CA PRO A 372 -30.02 -9.26 2.82
C PRO A 372 -29.99 -7.98 1.97
N ASP A 373 -29.48 -6.88 2.52
CA ASP A 373 -29.35 -5.60 1.78
C ASP A 373 -28.15 -5.57 0.83
N PHE A 374 -27.21 -6.52 0.90
CA PHE A 374 -25.98 -6.48 0.11
C PHE A 374 -26.25 -6.43 -1.41
N PRO A 375 -27.15 -7.24 -2.00
CA PRO A 375 -27.47 -7.13 -3.43
C PRO A 375 -28.08 -5.78 -3.83
N ALA A 376 -28.99 -5.23 -3.01
CA ALA A 376 -29.62 -3.94 -3.28
C ALA A 376 -28.62 -2.78 -3.14
N TRP A 377 -27.71 -2.87 -2.18
CA TRP A 377 -26.59 -1.94 -2.01
C TRP A 377 -25.68 -1.94 -3.24
N LEU A 378 -25.29 -3.12 -3.73
CA LEU A 378 -24.42 -3.23 -4.90
C LEU A 378 -25.08 -2.63 -6.14
N ASP A 379 -26.37 -2.87 -6.34
CA ASP A 379 -27.12 -2.28 -7.44
C ASP A 379 -27.16 -0.76 -7.35
N TYR A 380 -27.52 -0.24 -6.18
CA TYR A 380 -27.53 1.20 -5.93
C TYR A 380 -26.15 1.84 -6.19
N TYR A 381 -25.07 1.21 -5.72
CA TYR A 381 -23.72 1.74 -5.91
C TYR A 381 -23.29 1.69 -7.37
N ALA A 382 -23.51 0.56 -8.05
CA ALA A 382 -23.16 0.40 -9.46
C ALA A 382 -23.95 1.36 -10.35
N GLU A 383 -25.21 1.60 -10.08
CA GLU A 383 -26.00 2.60 -10.82
C GLU A 383 -25.41 4.02 -10.67
N GLU A 384 -24.98 4.42 -9.46
CA GLU A 384 -24.34 5.73 -9.26
C GLU A 384 -22.98 5.84 -9.95
N ALA A 385 -22.16 4.80 -9.84
CA ALA A 385 -20.76 4.87 -10.19
C ALA A 385 -20.47 4.43 -11.64
N CYS A 386 -21.29 3.53 -12.20
CA CYS A 386 -21.05 2.90 -13.49
C CYS A 386 -21.95 3.47 -14.60
N ALA A 387 -23.26 3.60 -14.37
CA ALA A 387 -24.18 4.07 -15.41
C ALA A 387 -23.79 5.42 -16.07
N PRO A 388 -23.28 6.44 -15.35
CA PRO A 388 -22.82 7.68 -15.97
C PRO A 388 -21.55 7.54 -16.83
N LEU A 389 -20.92 6.37 -16.87
CA LEU A 389 -19.66 6.10 -17.57
C LEU A 389 -19.81 4.99 -18.62
N ALA A 390 -21.01 4.42 -18.79
CA ALA A 390 -21.26 3.27 -19.66
C ALA A 390 -20.96 3.51 -21.14
N GLY A 391 -20.91 4.78 -21.56
CA GLY A 391 -20.53 5.19 -22.91
C GLY A 391 -19.13 5.80 -23.02
N ASP A 392 -18.31 5.79 -21.97
CA ASP A 392 -17.00 6.45 -21.97
C ASP A 392 -15.91 5.61 -22.66
N PRO A 393 -15.48 5.92 -23.90
CA PRO A 393 -14.48 5.11 -24.58
C PRO A 393 -13.09 5.20 -23.92
N TRP A 394 -12.84 6.13 -22.99
CA TRP A 394 -11.56 6.23 -22.28
C TRP A 394 -11.51 5.39 -21.01
N LEU A 395 -12.63 4.79 -20.61
CA LEU A 395 -12.72 3.98 -19.41
C LEU A 395 -12.10 2.60 -19.67
N PHE A 396 -10.99 2.33 -18.99
CA PHE A 396 -10.35 1.03 -19.02
C PHE A 396 -11.21 -0.04 -18.34
N GLY A 397 -11.86 0.31 -17.24
CA GLY A 397 -12.78 -0.57 -16.51
C GLY A 397 -12.90 -0.23 -15.03
N TYR A 398 -13.64 -1.07 -14.32
CA TYR A 398 -13.97 -0.91 -12.91
C TYR A 398 -13.16 -1.87 -12.03
N PHE A 399 -12.32 -1.33 -11.16
CA PHE A 399 -11.57 -2.09 -10.16
C PHE A 399 -12.42 -2.29 -8.89
N LEU A 400 -12.57 -3.54 -8.44
CA LEU A 400 -13.43 -3.91 -7.31
C LEU A 400 -12.71 -3.87 -5.96
N ASP A 401 -12.92 -2.87 -5.11
CA ASP A 401 -12.29 -2.78 -3.78
C ASP A 401 -10.74 -3.00 -3.80
N ASN A 402 -10.10 -3.05 -2.63
CA ASN A 402 -8.65 -3.21 -2.52
C ASN A 402 -8.28 -4.00 -1.28
N GLU A 403 -7.59 -5.12 -1.45
CA GLU A 403 -7.02 -5.89 -0.35
C GLU A 403 -8.05 -6.14 0.77
N LEU A 404 -9.20 -6.72 0.42
CA LEU A 404 -10.18 -7.14 1.42
C LEU A 404 -9.55 -8.20 2.34
N ALA A 405 -10.01 -8.26 3.59
CA ALA A 405 -9.50 -9.16 4.62
C ALA A 405 -9.99 -10.60 4.44
N TRP A 406 -9.74 -11.20 3.28
CA TRP A 406 -10.21 -12.54 2.88
C TRP A 406 -9.83 -13.65 3.87
N GLY A 407 -8.59 -13.66 4.38
CA GLY A 407 -8.13 -14.59 5.42
C GLY A 407 -8.45 -14.12 6.85
N GLY A 408 -9.34 -13.14 7.03
CA GLY A 408 -9.53 -12.46 8.31
C GLY A 408 -8.31 -11.64 8.75
N ARG A 409 -8.12 -11.47 10.07
CA ARG A 409 -7.11 -10.55 10.63
C ARG A 409 -5.70 -11.12 10.78
N LYS A 410 -5.51 -12.43 10.60
CA LYS A 410 -4.18 -13.07 10.67
C LYS A 410 -3.71 -13.43 9.27
N HIS A 411 -2.65 -12.78 8.79
CA HIS A 411 -2.04 -13.08 7.50
C HIS A 411 -1.57 -14.55 7.45
N GLY A 412 -1.77 -15.21 6.30
CA GLY A 412 -1.39 -16.61 6.09
C GLY A 412 -2.32 -17.65 6.72
N ILE A 413 -3.48 -17.23 7.24
CA ILE A 413 -4.49 -18.11 7.82
C ILE A 413 -5.78 -18.03 7.00
N TRP A 414 -5.94 -18.95 6.05
CA TRP A 414 -7.09 -18.98 5.11
C TRP A 414 -8.45 -19.19 5.78
N HIS A 415 -8.45 -19.63 7.03
CA HIS A 415 -9.66 -19.83 7.80
C HIS A 415 -10.08 -18.66 8.69
N GLY A 416 -9.34 -17.54 8.69
CA GLY A 416 -9.62 -16.44 9.61
C GLY A 416 -10.93 -15.70 9.32
N MET A 417 -11.54 -15.87 8.14
CA MET A 417 -12.89 -15.37 7.84
C MET A 417 -13.96 -16.10 8.65
N PHE A 418 -13.91 -17.44 8.66
CA PHE A 418 -14.81 -18.29 9.43
C PHE A 418 -14.71 -17.93 10.92
N ASP A 419 -13.48 -17.80 11.43
CA ASP A 419 -13.23 -17.44 12.82
C ASP A 419 -13.70 -16.01 13.14
N ALA A 420 -13.51 -15.03 12.24
CA ALA A 420 -14.02 -13.68 12.42
C ALA A 420 -15.56 -13.64 12.48
N MET A 421 -16.23 -14.47 11.68
CA MET A 421 -17.68 -14.55 11.63
C MET A 421 -18.27 -15.21 12.87
N LEU A 422 -17.58 -16.20 13.46
CA LEU A 422 -17.96 -16.78 14.76
C LEU A 422 -17.93 -15.77 15.91
N LEU A 423 -17.07 -14.75 15.84
CA LEU A 423 -17.00 -13.71 16.86
C LEU A 423 -18.13 -12.69 16.80
N LYS A 424 -18.95 -12.70 15.75
CA LYS A 424 -20.10 -11.80 15.63
C LYS A 424 -21.22 -12.18 16.60
N SER A 425 -22.16 -11.25 16.83
CA SER A 425 -23.35 -11.48 17.63
C SER A 425 -24.24 -12.57 17.03
N ALA A 426 -25.10 -13.17 17.86
CA ALA A 426 -25.95 -14.29 17.45
C ALA A 426 -26.96 -13.92 16.36
N ASP A 427 -27.40 -12.66 16.31
CA ASP A 427 -28.33 -12.09 15.32
C ASP A 427 -27.63 -11.61 14.03
N HIS A 428 -26.29 -11.63 14.00
CA HIS A 428 -25.54 -11.20 12.83
C HIS A 428 -25.75 -12.17 11.66
N THR A 429 -26.23 -11.66 10.52
CA THR A 429 -26.62 -12.49 9.36
C THR A 429 -25.47 -13.33 8.79
N GLY A 430 -24.23 -12.84 8.86
CA GLY A 430 -23.05 -13.65 8.54
C GLY A 430 -22.92 -14.89 9.45
N LYS A 431 -23.09 -14.74 10.77
CA LYS A 431 -22.99 -15.87 11.71
C LYS A 431 -24.12 -16.86 11.54
N ILE A 432 -25.32 -16.36 11.26
CA ILE A 432 -26.48 -17.18 10.89
C ILE A 432 -26.19 -17.99 9.61
N ALA A 433 -25.60 -17.37 8.59
CA ALA A 433 -25.21 -18.05 7.35
C ALA A 433 -24.12 -19.11 7.58
N LEU A 434 -23.17 -18.87 8.49
CA LEU A 434 -22.17 -19.86 8.88
C LEU A 434 -22.79 -21.05 9.61
N ARG A 435 -23.73 -20.79 10.53
CA ARG A 435 -24.51 -21.84 11.22
C ARG A 435 -25.30 -22.67 10.22
N ASP A 436 -26.00 -22.03 9.29
CA ASP A 436 -26.78 -22.69 8.25
C ASP A 436 -25.88 -23.53 7.33
N TYR A 437 -24.70 -23.01 6.98
CA TYR A 437 -23.72 -23.77 6.20
C TYR A 437 -23.28 -25.05 6.91
N LEU A 438 -22.92 -24.98 8.20
CA LEU A 438 -22.55 -26.16 8.97
C LEU A 438 -23.71 -27.17 9.09
N ARG A 439 -24.96 -26.67 9.22
CA ARG A 439 -26.15 -27.52 9.19
C ARG A 439 -26.25 -28.28 7.88
N ASP A 440 -26.11 -27.59 6.77
CA ASP A 440 -26.29 -28.18 5.44
C ASP A 440 -25.17 -29.20 5.14
N GLU A 441 -23.92 -28.90 5.54
CA GLU A 441 -22.77 -29.80 5.34
C GLU A 441 -22.83 -31.08 6.19
N TYR A 442 -23.24 -30.98 7.47
CA TYR A 442 -23.22 -32.13 8.37
C TYR A 442 -24.59 -32.81 8.53
N GLY A 443 -25.69 -32.12 8.24
CA GLY A 443 -27.07 -32.61 8.39
C GLY A 443 -27.54 -32.75 9.85
N THR A 444 -26.72 -33.32 10.74
CA THR A 444 -27.02 -33.48 12.17
C THR A 444 -25.91 -32.94 13.08
N VAL A 445 -26.30 -32.40 14.24
CA VAL A 445 -25.35 -31.91 15.25
C VAL A 445 -24.44 -33.02 15.78
N THR A 446 -24.89 -34.28 15.78
CA THR A 446 -24.05 -35.43 16.15
C THR A 446 -22.86 -35.61 15.20
N LYS A 447 -23.05 -35.39 13.89
CA LYS A 447 -21.97 -35.47 12.90
C LYS A 447 -21.00 -34.29 13.07
N LEU A 448 -21.51 -33.08 13.30
CA LEU A 448 -20.69 -31.93 13.64
C LEU A 448 -19.86 -32.20 14.90
N ASN A 449 -20.48 -32.64 16.00
CA ASN A 449 -19.82 -32.94 17.27
C ASN A 449 -18.71 -33.98 17.11
N ARG A 450 -18.92 -35.00 16.28
CA ARG A 450 -17.88 -36.00 15.98
C ARG A 450 -16.68 -35.39 15.24
N ALA A 451 -16.92 -34.62 14.19
CA ALA A 451 -15.85 -34.05 13.35
C ALA A 451 -15.10 -32.90 14.06
N TRP A 452 -15.84 -32.04 14.77
CA TRP A 452 -15.33 -30.81 15.37
C TRP A 452 -15.05 -30.94 16.88
N GLY A 453 -15.35 -32.09 17.49
CA GLY A 453 -15.19 -32.26 18.95
C GLY A 453 -16.05 -31.29 19.77
N THR A 454 -17.17 -30.84 19.21
CA THR A 454 -18.10 -29.91 19.86
C THR A 454 -19.12 -30.65 20.71
N ASP A 455 -19.82 -29.91 21.57
CA ASP A 455 -20.87 -30.40 22.47
C ASP A 455 -22.22 -29.72 22.20
N VAL A 456 -22.47 -29.29 20.96
CA VAL A 456 -23.72 -28.61 20.62
C VAL A 456 -24.89 -29.59 20.61
N THR A 457 -26.00 -29.20 21.23
CA THR A 457 -27.25 -29.95 21.33
C THR A 457 -28.27 -29.52 20.27
N SER A 458 -28.12 -28.28 19.77
CA SER A 458 -28.93 -27.71 18.69
C SER A 458 -28.05 -26.93 17.72
N TRP A 459 -28.58 -26.61 16.53
CA TRP A 459 -27.86 -25.72 15.59
C TRP A 459 -27.78 -24.28 16.10
N ASP A 460 -28.73 -23.83 16.92
CA ASP A 460 -28.71 -22.49 17.52
C ASP A 460 -27.61 -22.33 18.57
N ASP A 461 -27.16 -23.44 19.16
CA ASP A 461 -26.01 -23.43 20.07
C ASP A 461 -24.74 -22.93 19.36
N VAL A 462 -24.62 -23.10 18.04
CA VAL A 462 -23.50 -22.55 17.25
C VAL A 462 -23.48 -21.02 17.30
N LEU A 463 -24.66 -20.37 17.35
CA LEU A 463 -24.77 -18.91 17.37
C LEU A 463 -24.24 -18.30 18.67
N SER A 464 -24.20 -19.06 19.76
CA SER A 464 -23.61 -18.62 21.03
C SER A 464 -22.10 -18.93 21.12
N ARG A 465 -21.54 -19.74 20.22
CA ARG A 465 -20.11 -20.05 20.22
C ARG A 465 -19.27 -18.91 19.65
N THR A 466 -18.12 -18.69 20.25
CA THR A 466 -17.06 -17.78 19.76
C THR A 466 -15.86 -18.56 19.21
N THR A 467 -15.83 -19.88 19.40
CA THR A 467 -14.85 -20.82 18.84
C THR A 467 -15.54 -22.15 18.55
N LEU A 468 -15.08 -22.85 17.50
CA LEU A 468 -15.41 -24.24 17.22
C LEU A 468 -14.09 -24.98 17.04
N GLY A 469 -13.83 -25.97 17.90
CA GLY A 469 -12.61 -26.79 17.90
C GLY A 469 -12.60 -27.88 16.83
N GLY A 470 -11.70 -28.85 16.95
CA GLY A 470 -11.65 -30.00 16.03
C GLY A 470 -10.75 -31.13 16.52
N ASN A 471 -11.25 -32.37 16.43
CA ASN A 471 -10.42 -33.58 16.57
C ASN A 471 -9.72 -33.91 15.23
N ASP A 472 -10.36 -33.60 14.10
CA ASP A 472 -9.81 -33.75 12.75
C ASP A 472 -9.45 -32.38 12.16
N ARG A 473 -8.16 -32.05 12.20
CA ARG A 473 -7.65 -30.77 11.71
C ARG A 473 -7.84 -30.60 10.20
N SER A 474 -7.73 -31.67 9.42
CA SER A 474 -7.79 -31.61 7.96
C SER A 474 -9.21 -31.31 7.49
N GLU A 475 -10.20 -31.98 8.06
CA GLU A 475 -11.61 -31.75 7.78
C GLU A 475 -12.05 -30.34 8.18
N VAL A 476 -11.63 -29.87 9.35
CA VAL A 476 -11.93 -28.50 9.82
C VAL A 476 -11.38 -27.46 8.84
N LEU A 477 -10.12 -27.59 8.42
CA LEU A 477 -9.51 -26.66 7.47
C LEU A 477 -10.25 -26.66 6.13
N ARG A 478 -10.59 -27.84 5.61
CA ARG A 478 -11.35 -28.00 4.35
C ARG A 478 -12.69 -27.27 4.40
N ILE A 479 -13.46 -27.43 5.48
CA ILE A 479 -14.77 -26.77 5.62
C ILE A 479 -14.63 -25.25 5.77
N LYS A 480 -13.64 -24.77 6.53
CA LYS A 480 -13.40 -23.32 6.66
C LYS A 480 -13.00 -22.70 5.32
N GLU A 481 -12.19 -23.38 4.52
CA GLU A 481 -11.83 -22.96 3.16
C GLU A 481 -13.03 -22.99 2.21
N ALA A 482 -13.83 -24.07 2.22
CA ALA A 482 -15.04 -24.16 1.39
C ALA A 482 -16.07 -23.07 1.72
N PHE A 483 -16.20 -22.67 2.99
CA PHE A 483 -17.05 -21.54 3.36
C PHE A 483 -16.51 -20.19 2.85
N LEU A 484 -15.17 -20.01 2.86
CA LEU A 484 -14.54 -18.84 2.25
C LEU A 484 -14.81 -18.79 0.74
N ASP A 485 -14.74 -19.92 0.04
CA ASP A 485 -15.06 -20.02 -1.39
C ASP A 485 -16.50 -19.60 -1.68
N LYS A 486 -17.44 -19.99 -0.80
CA LYS A 486 -18.84 -19.54 -0.88
C LYS A 486 -18.97 -18.03 -0.74
N ALA A 487 -18.24 -17.42 0.20
CA ALA A 487 -18.23 -15.97 0.38
C ALA A 487 -17.63 -15.25 -0.84
N ALA A 488 -16.54 -15.77 -1.41
CA ALA A 488 -15.92 -15.26 -2.63
C ALA A 488 -16.87 -15.33 -3.83
N GLU A 489 -17.55 -16.47 -4.02
CA GLU A 489 -18.55 -16.63 -5.08
C GLU A 489 -19.72 -15.66 -4.96
N LEU A 490 -20.23 -15.42 -3.75
CA LEU A 490 -21.25 -14.40 -3.53
C LEU A 490 -20.74 -13.00 -3.86
N TYR A 491 -19.55 -12.63 -3.36
CA TYR A 491 -18.96 -11.31 -3.58
C TYR A 491 -18.80 -11.01 -5.08
N PHE A 492 -18.05 -11.85 -5.80
CA PHE A 492 -17.72 -11.60 -7.20
C PHE A 492 -18.94 -11.70 -8.10
N ARG A 493 -19.81 -12.68 -7.90
CA ARG A 493 -21.03 -12.82 -8.70
C ARG A 493 -21.95 -11.60 -8.54
N LEU A 494 -22.18 -11.15 -7.32
CA LEU A 494 -23.11 -10.05 -7.07
C LEU A 494 -22.55 -8.69 -7.49
N THR A 495 -21.26 -8.43 -7.24
CA THR A 495 -20.60 -7.18 -7.65
C THR A 495 -20.54 -7.05 -9.16
N SER A 496 -20.05 -8.08 -9.86
CA SER A 496 -19.99 -8.08 -11.32
C SER A 496 -21.38 -7.99 -11.96
N ALA A 497 -22.38 -8.73 -11.44
CA ALA A 497 -23.74 -8.65 -11.96
C ALA A 497 -24.35 -7.25 -11.79
N ALA A 498 -24.12 -6.60 -10.65
CA ALA A 498 -24.60 -5.23 -10.44
C ALA A 498 -23.96 -4.24 -11.42
N ILE A 499 -22.64 -4.33 -11.66
CA ILE A 499 -21.95 -3.50 -12.66
C ILE A 499 -22.54 -3.75 -14.05
N ARG A 500 -22.66 -5.01 -14.47
CA ARG A 500 -23.17 -5.37 -15.80
C ARG A 500 -24.59 -4.91 -16.09
N ARG A 501 -25.45 -4.76 -15.07
CA ARG A 501 -26.80 -4.20 -15.24
C ARG A 501 -26.77 -2.72 -15.65
N HIS A 502 -25.78 -1.98 -15.17
CA HIS A 502 -25.69 -0.52 -15.33
C HIS A 502 -24.64 -0.10 -16.37
N ASP A 503 -23.68 -0.98 -16.65
CA ASP A 503 -22.70 -0.87 -17.71
C ASP A 503 -22.35 -2.27 -18.24
N PRO A 504 -22.99 -2.70 -19.34
CA PRO A 504 -22.69 -4.00 -19.95
C PRO A 504 -21.38 -4.01 -20.73
N ASN A 505 -20.76 -2.85 -21.01
CA ASN A 505 -19.70 -2.70 -22.00
C ASN A 505 -18.30 -2.76 -21.39
N HIS A 506 -18.06 -2.09 -20.26
CA HIS A 506 -16.71 -1.95 -19.71
C HIS A 506 -16.26 -3.14 -18.87
N MET A 507 -14.94 -3.32 -18.75
CA MET A 507 -14.37 -4.45 -18.02
C MET A 507 -14.64 -4.37 -16.51
N VAL A 508 -14.98 -5.51 -15.92
CA VAL A 508 -14.91 -5.72 -14.47
C VAL A 508 -13.54 -6.28 -14.15
N ILE A 509 -12.80 -5.56 -13.32
CA ILE A 509 -11.40 -5.80 -13.01
C ILE A 509 -11.32 -6.13 -11.52
N GLY A 510 -10.72 -7.27 -11.18
CA GLY A 510 -10.84 -7.93 -9.87
C GLY A 510 -10.43 -7.10 -8.64
N CYS A 511 -10.30 -7.79 -7.49
CA CYS A 511 -10.22 -7.11 -6.20
C CYS A 511 -8.85 -6.95 -5.53
N ARG A 512 -7.78 -6.96 -6.34
CA ARG A 512 -6.42 -6.58 -5.89
C ARG A 512 -5.99 -7.39 -4.66
N PHE A 513 -5.94 -8.72 -4.80
CA PHE A 513 -5.50 -9.59 -3.70
C PHE A 513 -4.10 -9.21 -3.20
N ALA A 514 -3.99 -8.88 -1.91
CA ALA A 514 -2.73 -8.46 -1.27
C ALA A 514 -1.70 -9.58 -1.31
N GLY A 515 -0.52 -9.34 -1.89
CA GLY A 515 0.56 -10.32 -2.00
C GLY A 515 0.19 -11.58 -2.81
N GLY A 516 -0.88 -11.54 -3.62
CA GLY A 516 -1.42 -12.76 -4.24
C GLY A 516 -1.92 -13.79 -3.21
N ILE A 517 -2.25 -13.35 -2.00
CA ILE A 517 -2.74 -14.20 -0.92
C ILE A 517 -4.24 -14.45 -1.19
N ALA A 518 -4.52 -15.44 -2.05
CA ALA A 518 -5.83 -16.04 -2.27
C ALA A 518 -5.73 -17.57 -2.38
N ASN A 519 -6.75 -18.30 -1.91
CA ASN A 519 -6.86 -19.75 -2.14
C ASN A 519 -7.40 -20.03 -3.57
N GLU A 520 -7.42 -21.30 -3.99
CA GLU A 520 -7.85 -21.66 -5.34
C GLU A 520 -9.30 -21.26 -5.64
N GLY A 521 -10.23 -21.44 -4.69
CA GLY A 521 -11.64 -21.08 -4.89
C GLY A 521 -11.86 -19.58 -5.05
N MET A 522 -11.11 -18.74 -4.34
CA MET A 522 -11.09 -17.30 -4.54
C MET A 522 -10.57 -16.90 -5.93
N TRP A 523 -9.45 -17.48 -6.37
CA TRP A 523 -8.92 -17.23 -7.72
C TRP A 523 -9.92 -17.62 -8.81
N ARG A 524 -10.50 -18.82 -8.68
CA ARG A 524 -11.50 -19.36 -9.59
C ARG A 524 -12.75 -18.48 -9.65
N SER A 525 -13.26 -18.03 -8.50
CA SER A 525 -14.44 -17.17 -8.44
C SER A 525 -14.17 -15.80 -9.06
N CYS A 526 -13.01 -15.18 -8.76
CA CYS A 526 -12.60 -13.93 -9.37
C CYS A 526 -12.55 -14.05 -10.91
N GLY A 527 -11.90 -15.09 -11.44
CA GLY A 527 -11.82 -15.31 -12.90
C GLY A 527 -13.15 -15.68 -13.57
N LYS A 528 -14.07 -16.29 -12.83
CA LYS A 528 -15.42 -16.59 -13.35
C LYS A 528 -16.24 -15.32 -13.62
N HIS A 529 -16.08 -14.28 -12.80
CA HIS A 529 -16.95 -13.09 -12.84
C HIS A 529 -16.25 -11.80 -13.26
N CYS A 530 -14.92 -11.76 -13.31
CA CYS A 530 -14.14 -10.60 -13.78
C CYS A 530 -13.50 -10.88 -15.14
N ASP A 531 -13.30 -9.84 -15.94
CA ASP A 531 -12.59 -9.94 -17.22
C ASP A 531 -11.07 -10.02 -17.01
N ILE A 532 -10.58 -9.30 -16.01
CA ILE A 532 -9.17 -9.27 -15.59
C ILE A 532 -9.09 -9.55 -14.09
N VAL A 533 -8.18 -10.44 -13.70
CA VAL A 533 -7.91 -10.75 -12.29
C VAL A 533 -6.72 -9.91 -11.80
N THR A 534 -6.90 -9.20 -10.69
CA THR A 534 -5.89 -8.31 -10.11
C THR A 534 -5.34 -8.79 -8.78
N PHE A 535 -4.08 -8.45 -8.54
CA PHE A 535 -3.39 -8.65 -7.27
C PHE A 535 -2.34 -7.57 -7.06
N ASN A 536 -1.99 -7.32 -5.80
CA ASN A 536 -0.93 -6.38 -5.42
C ASN A 536 0.30 -7.19 -5.02
N TYR A 537 1.24 -7.41 -5.94
CA TYR A 537 2.40 -8.27 -5.68
C TYR A 537 3.70 -7.49 -5.74
N TYR A 538 4.21 -7.19 -4.55
CA TYR A 538 5.52 -6.60 -4.31
C TYR A 538 6.56 -7.70 -4.23
N GLY A 539 7.01 -8.22 -5.38
CA GLY A 539 8.06 -9.23 -5.44
C GLY A 539 9.45 -8.68 -5.12
N SER A 540 10.47 -9.52 -5.29
CA SER A 540 11.88 -9.17 -5.10
C SER A 540 12.65 -9.30 -6.42
N VAL A 541 13.79 -8.62 -6.52
CA VAL A 541 14.74 -8.75 -7.62
C VAL A 541 16.12 -9.04 -7.05
N ASN A 542 16.80 -10.00 -7.67
CA ASN A 542 18.22 -10.17 -7.51
C ASN A 542 18.94 -9.59 -8.74
N LEU A 543 19.66 -8.48 -8.55
CA LEU A 543 20.39 -7.83 -9.65
C LEU A 543 21.65 -8.60 -10.08
N ASP A 544 22.15 -9.55 -9.28
CA ASP A 544 23.31 -10.38 -9.69
C ASP A 544 22.90 -11.40 -10.76
N SER A 545 21.70 -11.99 -10.63
CA SER A 545 21.13 -12.90 -11.62
C SER A 545 20.21 -12.21 -12.63
N ASN A 546 19.89 -10.93 -12.44
CA ASN A 546 18.80 -10.23 -13.12
C ASN A 546 17.50 -11.06 -13.10
N SER A 547 17.14 -11.58 -11.92
CA SER A 547 15.97 -12.44 -11.74
C SER A 547 14.93 -11.81 -10.79
N ALA A 548 13.67 -11.82 -11.22
CA ALA A 548 12.53 -11.43 -10.39
C ALA A 548 11.93 -12.66 -9.67
N ARG A 549 11.60 -12.51 -8.39
CA ARG A 549 11.23 -13.60 -7.48
C ARG A 549 10.09 -13.21 -6.55
N SER A 550 9.56 -14.19 -5.83
CA SER A 550 8.64 -13.98 -4.71
C SER A 550 9.32 -13.16 -3.59
N ASP A 551 8.52 -12.40 -2.82
CA ASP A 551 8.99 -11.62 -1.66
C ASP A 551 8.37 -12.10 -0.33
N SER A 552 7.36 -12.98 -0.37
CA SER A 552 6.73 -13.47 0.86
C SER A 552 6.00 -14.80 0.70
N HIS A 553 5.93 -15.55 1.80
CA HIS A 553 5.19 -16.80 2.04
C HIS A 553 5.63 -18.06 1.27
N ASP A 554 6.06 -17.95 0.02
CA ASP A 554 6.36 -19.11 -0.86
C ASP A 554 7.86 -19.34 -1.11
N ASN A 555 8.69 -19.12 -0.08
CA ASN A 555 10.15 -19.23 -0.16
C ASN A 555 10.75 -18.20 -1.15
N MET A 556 11.65 -17.31 -0.68
CA MET A 556 12.29 -16.21 -1.44
C MET A 556 13.09 -16.67 -2.69
N SER A 557 13.07 -17.96 -3.00
CA SER A 557 13.72 -18.59 -4.15
C SER A 557 12.80 -18.79 -5.36
N THR A 558 11.47 -18.68 -5.21
CA THR A 558 10.55 -19.04 -6.29
C THR A 558 10.54 -17.95 -7.39
N PRO A 559 10.82 -18.30 -8.66
CA PRO A 559 10.75 -17.36 -9.77
C PRO A 559 9.37 -16.71 -9.89
N LEU A 560 9.34 -15.41 -10.21
CA LEU A 560 8.07 -14.68 -10.37
C LEU A 560 7.17 -15.29 -11.45
N THR A 561 7.78 -15.83 -12.51
CA THR A 561 7.09 -16.55 -13.60
C THR A 561 6.24 -17.69 -13.08
N ASP A 562 6.77 -18.46 -12.13
CA ASP A 562 6.10 -19.65 -11.61
C ASP A 562 4.93 -19.26 -10.70
N VAL A 563 5.14 -18.23 -9.87
CA VAL A 563 4.11 -17.68 -9.00
C VAL A 563 2.91 -17.20 -9.82
N PHE A 564 3.14 -16.40 -10.87
CA PHE A 564 2.04 -15.83 -11.65
C PHE A 564 1.42 -16.84 -12.62
N THR A 565 2.19 -17.82 -13.09
CA THR A 565 1.65 -18.95 -13.85
C THR A 565 0.65 -19.74 -13.01
N ARG A 566 0.96 -19.98 -11.73
CA ARG A 566 0.01 -20.63 -10.80
C ARG A 566 -1.26 -19.81 -10.62
N PHE A 567 -1.16 -18.49 -10.41
CA PHE A 567 -2.35 -17.64 -10.31
C PHE A 567 -3.21 -17.71 -11.57
N TYR A 568 -2.58 -17.66 -12.75
CA TYR A 568 -3.26 -17.77 -14.04
C TYR A 568 -3.97 -19.12 -14.19
N GLN A 569 -3.31 -20.22 -13.85
CA GLN A 569 -3.89 -21.57 -13.90
C GLN A 569 -5.11 -21.72 -13.00
N GLN A 570 -5.10 -21.06 -11.84
CA GLN A 570 -6.21 -21.13 -10.88
C GLN A 570 -7.41 -20.25 -11.27
N CYS A 571 -7.16 -19.08 -11.88
CA CYS A 571 -8.23 -18.15 -12.23
C CYS A 571 -8.75 -18.29 -13.68
N GLY A 572 -7.93 -18.78 -14.62
CA GLY A 572 -8.30 -18.97 -16.03
C GLY A 572 -8.59 -17.67 -16.79
N ARG A 573 -8.04 -16.54 -16.34
CA ARG A 573 -8.27 -15.19 -16.90
C ARG A 573 -6.98 -14.38 -16.94
N PRO A 574 -6.86 -13.37 -17.82
CA PRO A 574 -5.70 -12.51 -17.85
C PRO A 574 -5.47 -11.80 -16.52
N LEU A 575 -4.19 -11.60 -16.19
CA LEU A 575 -3.71 -11.09 -14.93
C LEU A 575 -3.23 -9.64 -15.06
N PHE A 576 -3.40 -8.86 -13.99
CA PHE A 576 -2.88 -7.51 -13.87
C PHE A 576 -2.27 -7.33 -12.47
N ASN A 577 -0.96 -7.11 -12.39
CA ASN A 577 -0.30 -6.77 -11.13
C ASN A 577 -0.54 -5.30 -10.82
N SER A 578 -1.47 -5.03 -9.92
CA SER A 578 -2.13 -3.75 -9.78
C SER A 578 -1.51 -2.85 -8.71
N GLU A 579 -0.53 -3.35 -7.96
CA GLU A 579 0.42 -2.54 -7.18
C GLU A 579 1.75 -3.30 -7.05
N TRP A 580 2.85 -2.62 -7.37
CA TRP A 580 4.19 -3.02 -7.00
C TRP A 580 5.10 -1.78 -6.96
N ALA A 581 6.19 -1.85 -6.19
CA ALA A 581 7.28 -0.89 -6.25
C ALA A 581 8.51 -1.39 -5.49
N PHE A 582 9.61 -0.70 -5.76
CA PHE A 582 10.86 -0.77 -5.02
C PHE A 582 11.17 0.60 -4.43
N CYS A 583 11.93 0.64 -3.34
CA CYS A 583 12.43 1.89 -2.76
C CYS A 583 13.96 1.92 -2.82
N ALA A 584 14.56 3.11 -2.75
CA ALA A 584 15.99 3.23 -2.49
C ALA A 584 16.31 4.21 -1.35
N LEU A 585 17.41 3.93 -0.64
CA LEU A 585 17.78 4.67 0.57
C LEU A 585 18.49 6.01 0.29
N ASP A 586 19.08 6.18 -0.89
CA ASP A 586 19.65 7.46 -1.34
C ASP A 586 18.60 8.52 -1.72
N ALA A 587 17.31 8.18 -1.62
CA ALA A 587 16.21 9.13 -1.82
C ALA A 587 16.06 10.16 -0.68
N GLY A 588 16.74 9.96 0.46
CA GLY A 588 16.59 10.79 1.65
C GLY A 588 15.34 10.48 2.50
N LEU A 589 14.60 9.42 2.14
CA LEU A 589 13.45 8.94 2.89
C LEU A 589 13.81 7.75 3.80
N PRO A 590 13.21 7.62 5.00
CA PRO A 590 13.54 6.52 5.90
C PRO A 590 13.27 5.13 5.30
N SER A 591 12.16 5.00 4.53
CA SER A 591 11.74 3.76 3.89
C SER A 591 11.74 2.54 4.83
N THR A 592 11.35 2.76 6.09
CA THR A 592 11.36 1.74 7.15
C THR A 592 10.03 0.97 7.25
N ARG A 593 8.98 1.46 6.59
CA ARG A 593 7.62 0.93 6.63
C ARG A 593 7.10 0.68 5.21
N GLY A 594 6.17 -0.28 5.10
CA GLY A 594 5.48 -0.62 3.86
C GLY A 594 6.03 -1.86 3.12
N ALA A 595 5.35 -2.23 2.04
CA ALA A 595 5.69 -3.34 1.14
C ALA A 595 6.99 -3.13 0.32
N GLY A 596 7.40 -4.14 -0.46
CA GLY A 596 8.50 -4.04 -1.44
C GLY A 596 9.91 -4.30 -0.90
N GLN A 597 10.82 -4.61 -1.81
CA GLN A 597 12.25 -4.68 -1.55
C GLN A 597 12.87 -3.28 -1.56
N ARG A 598 13.93 -3.07 -0.77
CA ARG A 598 14.72 -1.84 -0.77
C ARG A 598 16.08 -2.03 -1.42
N PHE A 599 16.58 -0.99 -2.06
CA PHE A 599 17.90 -0.89 -2.68
C PHE A 599 18.68 0.26 -2.06
N ARG A 600 20.00 0.31 -2.27
CA ARG A 600 20.82 1.40 -1.74
C ARG A 600 20.67 2.65 -2.59
N THR A 601 20.59 2.49 -3.91
CA THR A 601 20.61 3.62 -4.85
C THR A 601 19.42 3.66 -5.81
N GLN A 602 19.09 4.84 -6.34
CA GLN A 602 18.08 4.97 -7.41
C GLN A 602 18.47 4.19 -8.66
N THR A 603 19.77 4.06 -8.96
CA THR A 603 20.26 3.27 -10.08
C THR A 603 19.99 1.77 -9.88
N GLU A 604 20.21 1.23 -8.67
CA GLU A 604 19.85 -0.15 -8.33
C GLU A 604 18.32 -0.34 -8.38
N ARG A 605 17.56 0.60 -7.83
CA ARG A 605 16.09 0.62 -7.90
C ARG A 605 15.60 0.61 -9.34
N ALA A 606 16.21 1.39 -10.23
CA ALA A 606 15.89 1.44 -11.65
C ALA A 606 16.19 0.11 -12.35
N ALA A 607 17.34 -0.52 -12.08
CA ALA A 607 17.67 -1.84 -12.62
C ALA A 607 16.68 -2.93 -12.13
N ALA A 608 16.22 -2.83 -10.89
CA ALA A 608 15.18 -3.70 -10.35
C ALA A 608 13.83 -3.49 -11.04
N VAL A 609 13.43 -2.23 -11.25
CA VAL A 609 12.24 -1.86 -12.03
C VAL A 609 12.29 -2.49 -13.43
N GLU A 610 13.41 -2.38 -14.14
CA GLU A 610 13.54 -2.96 -15.48
C GLU A 610 13.39 -4.47 -15.49
N THR A 611 14.09 -5.15 -14.57
CA THR A 611 14.07 -6.60 -14.44
C THR A 611 12.66 -7.10 -14.13
N TYR A 612 12.01 -6.48 -13.14
CA TYR A 612 10.69 -6.88 -12.67
C TYR A 612 9.61 -6.64 -13.74
N LEU A 613 9.59 -5.45 -14.34
CA LEU A 613 8.62 -5.08 -15.36
C LEU A 613 8.81 -5.90 -16.64
N THR A 614 10.06 -6.10 -17.09
CA THR A 614 10.35 -6.96 -18.25
C THR A 614 9.88 -8.39 -18.01
N THR A 615 10.09 -8.91 -16.81
CA THR A 615 9.64 -10.27 -16.44
C THR A 615 8.13 -10.40 -16.56
N MET A 616 7.36 -9.42 -16.04
CA MET A 616 5.91 -9.43 -16.15
C MET A 616 5.43 -9.27 -17.59
N LEU A 617 5.99 -8.32 -18.35
CA LEU A 617 5.56 -8.04 -19.72
C LEU A 617 5.80 -9.22 -20.67
N ARG A 618 6.75 -10.12 -20.38
CA ARG A 618 7.03 -11.32 -21.20
C ARG A 618 6.10 -12.51 -20.92
N MET A 619 5.24 -12.43 -19.91
CA MET A 619 4.30 -13.52 -19.60
C MET A 619 3.04 -13.41 -20.46
N PRO A 620 2.57 -14.49 -21.12
CA PRO A 620 1.50 -14.44 -22.11
C PRO A 620 0.12 -14.07 -21.55
N PHE A 621 -0.08 -14.17 -20.24
CA PHE A 621 -1.35 -13.86 -19.58
C PHE A 621 -1.33 -12.53 -18.82
N MET A 622 -0.20 -11.82 -18.77
CA MET A 622 -0.09 -10.54 -18.07
C MET A 622 -0.48 -9.39 -19.00
N VAL A 623 -1.66 -8.81 -18.78
CA VAL A 623 -2.21 -7.74 -19.61
C VAL A 623 -1.97 -6.34 -19.04
N GLY A 624 -1.41 -6.22 -17.85
CA GLY A 624 -1.08 -4.93 -17.27
C GLY A 624 -0.29 -4.98 -15.97
N SER A 625 0.24 -3.81 -15.63
CA SER A 625 1.07 -3.59 -14.46
C SER A 625 0.92 -2.14 -13.99
N ALA A 626 0.72 -1.93 -12.68
CA ALA A 626 0.65 -0.60 -12.09
C ALA A 626 1.76 -0.39 -11.05
N VAL A 627 2.59 0.63 -11.27
CA VAL A 627 3.53 1.07 -10.25
C VAL A 627 2.78 1.84 -9.17
N PHE A 628 2.95 1.41 -7.92
CA PHE A 628 2.54 2.16 -6.74
C PHE A 628 3.76 2.95 -6.28
N LYS A 629 3.93 4.21 -6.68
CA LYS A 629 2.89 5.15 -7.13
C LYS A 629 3.51 6.41 -7.77
N HIS A 630 2.69 7.37 -8.19
CA HIS A 630 3.17 8.63 -8.76
C HIS A 630 4.16 9.38 -7.83
N ILE A 631 3.81 9.55 -6.56
CA ILE A 631 4.50 10.44 -5.60
C ILE A 631 4.93 9.65 -4.37
N ASP A 632 6.09 9.98 -3.83
CA ASP A 632 6.58 9.45 -2.55
C ASP A 632 5.60 9.63 -1.39
N GLN A 633 5.81 8.80 -0.36
CA GLN A 633 5.13 8.98 0.91
C GLN A 633 5.87 10.00 1.79
N PRO A 634 5.17 10.63 2.75
CA PRO A 634 5.80 11.59 3.66
C PRO A 634 6.87 10.88 4.51
N ALA A 635 8.01 11.54 4.75
CA ALA A 635 9.09 10.98 5.57
C ALA A 635 8.66 10.65 7.00
N LEU A 636 7.66 11.37 7.53
CA LEU A 636 7.09 11.16 8.87
C LEU A 636 5.93 10.13 8.90
N GLY A 637 5.69 9.46 7.79
CA GLY A 637 4.59 8.50 7.63
C GLY A 637 3.25 9.15 7.28
N VAL A 638 2.35 8.35 6.69
CA VAL A 638 1.00 8.80 6.31
C VAL A 638 0.12 9.04 7.54
N ARG A 639 0.02 8.04 8.44
CA ARG A 639 -0.76 8.10 9.70
C ARG A 639 -0.39 6.95 10.65
N PRO A 640 -0.73 6.99 11.96
CA PRO A 640 -0.36 5.94 12.91
C PRO A 640 -0.80 4.51 12.52
N GLU A 641 -2.01 4.35 11.98
CA GLU A 641 -2.57 3.05 11.60
C GLU A 641 -2.00 2.53 10.27
N PHE A 642 -1.39 3.42 9.49
CA PHE A 642 -0.77 3.14 8.19
C PHE A 642 0.51 3.99 8.05
N PRO A 643 1.59 3.64 8.79
CA PRO A 643 2.73 4.52 9.01
C PRO A 643 3.76 4.46 7.87
N GLU A 644 3.33 4.18 6.64
CA GLU A 644 4.27 4.03 5.52
C GLU A 644 5.00 5.34 5.18
N ASP A 645 6.32 5.25 5.00
CA ASP A 645 7.30 6.34 4.90
C ASP A 645 8.28 6.12 3.72
N SER A 646 7.80 5.47 2.65
CA SER A 646 8.64 4.86 1.63
C SER A 646 8.82 5.68 0.34
N ASN A 647 10.01 5.52 -0.25
CA ASN A 647 10.38 6.02 -1.58
C ASN A 647 9.74 5.21 -2.72
N TYR A 648 8.41 5.27 -2.83
CA TYR A 648 7.65 4.58 -3.88
C TYR A 648 7.45 5.41 -5.16
N GLY A 649 7.63 6.72 -5.07
CA GLY A 649 7.28 7.69 -6.11
C GLY A 649 8.13 7.56 -7.38
N LEU A 650 7.52 7.96 -8.49
CA LEU A 650 8.23 8.40 -9.70
C LEU A 650 8.81 9.81 -9.51
N VAL A 651 8.16 10.62 -8.66
CA VAL A 651 8.61 11.94 -8.22
C VAL A 651 8.70 12.01 -6.69
N ASN A 652 9.60 12.86 -6.20
CA ASN A 652 9.72 13.17 -4.77
C ASN A 652 8.63 14.17 -4.30
N VAL A 653 8.69 14.58 -3.03
CA VAL A 653 7.75 15.53 -2.42
C VAL A 653 7.77 16.93 -3.05
N ASN A 654 8.84 17.31 -3.75
CA ASN A 654 9.00 18.58 -4.48
C ASN A 654 8.60 18.45 -5.97
N ASP A 655 7.97 17.33 -6.35
CA ASP A 655 7.60 17.01 -7.72
C ASP A 655 8.81 16.95 -8.68
N GLU A 656 9.96 16.49 -8.17
CA GLU A 656 11.17 16.26 -8.96
C GLU A 656 11.25 14.78 -9.36
N PRO A 657 11.38 14.46 -10.66
CA PRO A 657 11.47 13.07 -11.10
C PRO A 657 12.75 12.36 -10.64
N TYR A 658 12.60 11.11 -10.19
CA TYR A 658 13.72 10.17 -10.07
C TYR A 658 14.14 9.72 -11.47
N LYS A 659 15.11 10.43 -12.06
CA LYS A 659 15.49 10.29 -13.47
C LYS A 659 15.81 8.84 -13.86
N ASP A 660 16.65 8.13 -13.10
CA ASP A 660 17.00 6.73 -13.41
C ASP A 660 15.78 5.82 -13.50
N VAL A 661 14.83 5.98 -12.56
CA VAL A 661 13.60 5.18 -12.48
C VAL A 661 12.64 5.51 -13.62
N THR A 662 12.43 6.81 -13.88
CA THR A 662 11.52 7.25 -14.96
C THR A 662 12.06 6.90 -16.35
N GLU A 663 13.38 6.93 -16.53
CA GLU A 663 14.05 6.46 -17.74
C GLU A 663 13.98 4.93 -17.90
N ALA A 664 14.03 4.16 -16.81
CA ALA A 664 13.79 2.72 -16.84
C ALA A 664 12.38 2.39 -17.35
N PHE A 665 11.34 3.07 -16.83
CA PHE A 665 9.97 2.93 -17.36
C PHE A 665 9.90 3.30 -18.84
N ARG A 666 10.48 4.44 -19.24
CA ARG A 666 10.52 4.85 -20.66
C ARG A 666 11.12 3.77 -21.56
N ARG A 667 12.29 3.21 -21.18
CA ARG A 667 12.97 2.16 -21.95
C ARG A 667 12.10 0.92 -22.09
N VAL A 668 11.57 0.40 -20.99
CA VAL A 668 10.79 -0.85 -21.00
C VAL A 668 9.44 -0.67 -21.70
N HIS A 669 8.70 0.41 -21.38
CA HIS A 669 7.40 0.69 -22.00
C HIS A 669 7.48 0.90 -23.50
N SER A 670 8.53 1.56 -24.01
CA SER A 670 8.72 1.75 -25.46
C SER A 670 8.86 0.43 -26.23
N ARG A 671 9.19 -0.66 -25.54
CA ARG A 671 9.36 -2.01 -26.10
C ARG A 671 8.32 -3.00 -25.58
N ALA A 672 7.27 -2.55 -24.88
CA ALA A 672 6.34 -3.43 -24.19
C ALA A 672 5.68 -4.46 -25.12
N GLY A 673 5.29 -4.05 -26.33
CA GLY A 673 4.73 -4.95 -27.34
C GLY A 673 5.72 -6.01 -27.82
N GLU A 674 6.94 -5.60 -28.15
CA GLU A 674 8.04 -6.51 -28.51
C GLU A 674 8.28 -7.53 -27.40
N LEU A 675 8.47 -7.07 -26.16
CA LEU A 675 8.66 -7.91 -24.99
C LEU A 675 7.50 -8.89 -24.80
N HIS A 676 6.25 -8.45 -24.96
CA HIS A 676 5.09 -9.31 -24.79
C HIS A 676 4.96 -10.39 -25.86
N THR A 677 5.56 -10.20 -27.03
CA THR A 677 5.66 -11.27 -28.04
C THR A 677 6.81 -12.25 -27.77
N MET A 678 7.77 -11.89 -26.92
CA MET A 678 8.81 -12.81 -26.47
C MET A 678 8.22 -13.86 -25.53
N GLY A 679 8.79 -15.06 -25.50
CA GLY A 679 8.45 -16.06 -24.48
C GLY A 679 8.79 -15.57 -23.06
N PRO A 680 8.29 -16.22 -22.00
CA PRO A 680 8.65 -15.91 -20.62
C PRO A 680 10.15 -15.82 -20.39
N VAL A 681 10.58 -15.03 -19.41
CA VAL A 681 11.99 -15.00 -19.01
C VAL A 681 12.37 -16.35 -18.41
N GLU A 682 13.41 -16.99 -18.93
CA GLU A 682 13.98 -18.19 -18.31
C GLU A 682 14.65 -17.81 -16.98
N ALA A 683 14.34 -18.57 -15.92
CA ALA A 683 14.96 -18.37 -14.63
C ALA A 683 16.46 -18.72 -14.72
N LYS A 684 17.32 -17.70 -14.63
CA LYS A 684 18.76 -17.93 -14.53
C LYS A 684 19.08 -18.56 -13.17
N PRO A 685 19.91 -19.61 -13.11
CA PRO A 685 20.44 -20.09 -11.84
C PRO A 685 21.20 -18.95 -11.17
N GLU A 686 21.12 -18.88 -9.84
CA GLU A 686 21.85 -17.86 -9.10
C GLU A 686 23.34 -18.00 -9.38
N PRO A 687 24.04 -16.91 -9.77
CA PRO A 687 25.45 -16.99 -10.08
C PRO A 687 26.20 -17.70 -8.94
N HIS A 688 27.03 -18.66 -9.33
CA HIS A 688 27.99 -19.27 -8.42
C HIS A 688 29.02 -18.18 -8.11
N GLY A 689 28.80 -17.45 -7.01
CA GLY A 689 29.63 -16.31 -6.64
C GLY A 689 31.10 -16.71 -6.62
N GLY A 690 31.84 -16.26 -7.63
CA GLY A 690 33.27 -16.48 -7.77
C GLY A 690 34.03 -15.82 -6.63
N PHE A 691 35.27 -16.27 -6.41
CA PHE A 691 36.19 -15.62 -5.49
C PHE A 691 36.61 -14.27 -6.07
N PRO A 692 36.31 -13.12 -5.44
CA PRO A 692 36.80 -11.83 -5.91
C PRO A 692 38.26 -11.59 -5.54
N GLY A 693 38.94 -12.60 -4.99
CA GLY A 693 40.37 -12.51 -4.70
C GLY A 693 41.19 -12.17 -5.92
N GLU A 694 40.78 -12.48 -7.16
CA GLU A 694 41.55 -12.03 -8.33
C GLU A 694 41.60 -10.51 -8.49
N TRP A 695 40.56 -9.76 -8.11
CA TRP A 695 40.56 -8.29 -8.26
C TRP A 695 41.29 -7.61 -7.09
N VAL A 696 41.05 -8.05 -5.85
CA VAL A 696 41.77 -7.58 -4.65
C VAL A 696 43.27 -7.93 -4.74
N LEU A 697 43.63 -9.08 -5.31
CA LEU A 697 45.03 -9.46 -5.56
C LEU A 697 45.62 -8.74 -6.79
N ARG A 698 44.82 -8.33 -7.78
CA ARG A 698 45.30 -7.55 -8.94
C ARG A 698 45.57 -6.09 -8.59
N ASP A 699 44.72 -5.44 -7.80
CA ASP A 699 44.88 -4.01 -7.46
C ASP A 699 46.10 -3.79 -6.54
N VAL A 700 46.37 -4.73 -5.63
CA VAL A 700 47.59 -4.73 -4.78
C VAL A 700 48.88 -4.91 -5.61
N SER A 701 48.80 -5.52 -6.81
CA SER A 701 49.97 -5.69 -7.68
C SER A 701 50.36 -4.42 -8.45
N ALA A 702 49.46 -3.42 -8.55
CA ALA A 702 49.69 -2.16 -9.25
C ALA A 702 50.42 -1.12 -8.40
N ASP A 703 50.17 -1.10 -7.08
CA ASP A 703 50.85 -0.23 -6.12
C ASP A 703 52.13 -0.90 -5.58
N ARG A 704 53.25 -0.82 -6.31
CA ARG A 704 54.57 -1.10 -5.71
C ARG A 704 54.93 -0.01 -4.70
N THR A 705 54.56 -0.21 -3.44
CA THR A 705 55.13 0.57 -2.33
C THR A 705 56.40 -0.13 -1.80
N PRO A 706 57.47 0.62 -1.46
CA PRO A 706 58.76 0.04 -1.05
C PRO A 706 58.65 -0.64 0.33
N GLU A 707 59.42 -1.72 0.49
CA GLU A 707 59.80 -2.41 1.75
C GLU A 707 59.06 -1.98 3.04
N LEU A 708 57.83 -2.45 3.23
CA LEU A 708 57.24 -2.57 4.56
C LEU A 708 57.37 -4.04 4.99
N PRO A 709 58.19 -4.38 5.99
CA PRO A 709 58.46 -5.78 6.31
C PRO A 709 57.21 -6.42 6.91
N LEU A 710 56.62 -7.36 6.18
CA LEU A 710 55.76 -8.38 6.77
C LEU A 710 56.57 -9.06 7.88
N ARG A 711 56.05 -9.04 9.11
CA ARG A 711 56.71 -9.66 10.27
C ARG A 711 55.85 -10.78 10.79
N PHE A 712 56.42 -11.98 10.89
CA PHE A 712 55.82 -13.11 11.58
C PHE A 712 56.78 -13.66 12.62
N GLU A 713 56.29 -13.86 13.84
CA GLU A 713 57.06 -14.39 14.95
C GLU A 713 56.21 -15.45 15.65
N ARG A 714 56.70 -16.69 15.73
CA ARG A 714 56.03 -17.77 16.46
C ARG A 714 56.41 -17.69 17.94
N ARG A 715 55.41 -17.76 18.83
CA ARG A 715 55.56 -17.64 20.29
C ARG A 715 54.96 -18.87 21.00
N GLY A 716 55.68 -19.99 20.95
CA GLY A 716 55.16 -21.27 21.45
C GLY A 716 53.95 -21.74 20.63
N ARG A 717 52.77 -21.88 21.26
CA ARG A 717 51.49 -22.11 20.58
C ARG A 717 50.85 -20.83 20.01
N GLY A 718 51.32 -19.66 20.45
CA GLY A 718 50.89 -18.35 19.98
C GLY A 718 51.73 -17.80 18.81
N PHE A 719 51.44 -16.58 18.39
CA PHE A 719 52.14 -15.87 17.32
C PHE A 719 51.96 -14.35 17.41
N LEU A 720 52.82 -13.64 16.67
CA LEU A 720 52.65 -12.24 16.28
C LEU A 720 52.79 -12.16 14.76
N ALA A 721 51.87 -11.46 14.12
CA ALA A 721 51.87 -11.21 12.68
C ALA A 721 51.58 -9.72 12.41
N SER A 722 52.40 -9.04 11.62
CA SER A 722 52.23 -7.62 11.28
C SER A 722 52.50 -7.35 9.80
N ASN A 723 51.74 -6.43 9.21
CA ASN A 723 51.99 -5.90 7.86
C ASN A 723 52.54 -4.45 7.87
N GLY A 724 52.97 -3.95 9.04
CA GLY A 724 53.41 -2.57 9.25
C GLY A 724 52.30 -1.59 9.66
N ARG A 725 51.02 -1.96 9.50
CA ARG A 725 49.86 -1.15 9.92
C ARG A 725 48.92 -1.96 10.82
N MET A 726 48.48 -3.12 10.37
CA MET A 726 47.77 -4.09 11.18
C MET A 726 48.74 -5.05 11.86
N ARG A 727 48.49 -5.36 13.14
CA ARG A 727 49.20 -6.40 13.89
C ARG A 727 48.19 -7.30 14.61
N ILE A 728 48.38 -8.61 14.50
CA ILE A 728 47.58 -9.65 15.17
C ILE A 728 48.51 -10.39 16.13
N GLU A 729 48.07 -10.56 17.37
CA GLU A 729 48.79 -11.29 18.41
C GLU A 729 47.90 -12.36 19.06
N SER A 730 48.51 -13.49 19.38
CA SER A 730 47.93 -14.55 20.20
C SER A 730 49.02 -15.12 21.11
N ALA A 731 48.76 -15.21 22.40
CA ALA A 731 49.55 -15.88 23.41
C ALA A 731 49.04 -17.31 23.62
N ALA A 732 49.89 -18.17 24.20
CA ALA A 732 49.48 -19.54 24.47
C ALA A 732 48.46 -19.60 25.61
N GLY A 733 47.28 -20.18 25.37
CA GLY A 733 46.31 -20.55 26.42
C GLY A 733 45.21 -19.51 26.74
N THR A 734 44.90 -18.59 25.82
CA THR A 734 44.02 -17.43 26.07
C THR A 734 42.54 -17.60 25.74
N GLY A 735 42.10 -18.75 25.23
CA GLY A 735 40.66 -18.97 25.04
C GLY A 735 40.08 -18.55 23.69
N ALA A 736 40.89 -18.18 22.68
CA ALA A 736 40.42 -17.69 21.37
C ALA A 736 41.46 -17.92 20.25
N LEU A 737 41.08 -17.65 18.98
CA LEU A 737 42.01 -17.68 17.84
C LEU A 737 43.07 -16.55 17.87
N THR A 738 42.70 -15.37 18.35
CA THR A 738 43.60 -14.22 18.51
C THR A 738 43.25 -13.48 19.80
N ASP A 739 44.24 -12.86 20.43
CA ASP A 739 44.05 -12.10 21.68
C ASP A 739 43.84 -10.63 21.39
N LYS A 740 44.66 -10.10 20.49
CA LYS A 740 44.75 -8.67 20.22
C LYS A 740 44.97 -8.39 18.76
N LEU A 741 44.27 -7.40 18.27
CA LEU A 741 44.39 -6.85 16.93
C LEU A 741 44.65 -5.35 17.07
N TYR A 742 45.62 -4.84 16.33
CA TYR A 742 46.08 -3.46 16.39
C TYR A 742 45.98 -2.77 15.04
N LEU A 743 45.77 -1.46 15.06
CA LEU A 743 46.05 -0.53 13.96
C LEU A 743 47.12 0.46 14.40
N ASP A 744 48.27 0.44 13.73
CA ASP A 744 49.52 1.02 14.21
C ASP A 744 49.81 0.46 15.63
N ASP A 745 49.89 1.34 16.63
CA ASP A 745 50.05 0.97 18.05
C ASP A 745 48.72 0.95 18.84
N LEU A 746 47.60 1.28 18.18
CA LEU A 746 46.29 1.33 18.83
C LEU A 746 45.66 -0.07 18.86
N GLU A 747 45.33 -0.56 20.06
CA GLU A 747 44.56 -1.79 20.24
C GLU A 747 43.12 -1.58 19.71
N LEU A 748 42.59 -2.55 18.98
CA LEU A 748 41.25 -2.51 18.39
C LEU A 748 40.28 -3.51 19.05
N GLY A 749 40.80 -4.62 19.56
CA GLY A 749 40.01 -5.75 20.04
C GLY A 749 40.63 -7.07 19.59
N HIS A 750 39.80 -8.04 19.19
CA HIS A 750 40.28 -9.35 18.75
C HIS A 750 39.43 -9.95 17.63
N TYR A 751 39.95 -11.00 17.01
CA TYR A 751 39.30 -11.79 15.99
C TYR A 751 39.05 -13.24 16.47
N ASN A 752 37.89 -13.81 16.15
CA ASN A 752 37.61 -15.21 16.46
C ASN A 752 36.70 -15.89 15.41
N ALA A 753 36.68 -17.22 15.42
CA ALA A 753 35.78 -18.06 14.65
C ALA A 753 34.71 -18.68 15.56
N MET A 754 33.49 -18.83 15.04
CA MET A 754 32.38 -19.43 15.79
C MET A 754 31.44 -20.18 14.85
N ILE A 755 30.76 -21.20 15.38
CA ILE A 755 29.71 -21.93 14.68
C ILE A 755 28.38 -21.83 15.42
N ARG A 756 27.28 -22.09 14.71
CA ARG A 756 25.97 -22.37 15.27
C ARG A 756 25.50 -23.74 14.83
N VAL A 757 25.05 -24.55 15.78
CA VAL A 757 24.51 -25.89 15.51
C VAL A 757 22.99 -25.91 15.54
N VAL A 758 22.40 -26.86 14.82
CA VAL A 758 20.97 -27.17 14.87
C VAL A 758 20.72 -28.09 16.06
N SER A 759 20.19 -27.53 17.15
CA SER A 759 19.72 -28.24 18.34
C SER A 759 18.40 -27.63 18.83
N GLU A 760 17.68 -28.30 19.75
CA GLU A 760 16.43 -27.78 20.31
C GLU A 760 16.60 -26.37 20.89
N GLU A 761 17.72 -26.12 21.58
CA GLU A 761 18.02 -24.83 22.19
C GLU A 761 18.75 -23.83 21.26
N ARG A 762 19.21 -24.25 20.07
CA ARG A 762 20.04 -23.46 19.14
C ARG A 762 21.30 -22.91 19.82
N GLN A 763 22.40 -23.66 19.80
CA GLN A 763 23.62 -23.30 20.51
C GLN A 763 24.69 -22.65 19.60
N TRP A 764 25.46 -21.71 20.17
CA TRP A 764 26.62 -21.06 19.53
C TRP A 764 27.90 -21.38 20.30
N ARG A 765 28.98 -21.75 19.60
CA ARG A 765 30.29 -22.04 20.21
C ARG A 765 31.42 -21.45 19.37
N GLY A 766 32.23 -20.62 20.02
CA GLY A 766 33.45 -20.07 19.46
C GLY A 766 34.60 -21.04 19.65
N ALA A 767 35.61 -20.96 18.77
CA ALA A 767 36.88 -21.59 19.05
C ALA A 767 37.44 -21.01 20.36
N ASP A 768 37.77 -21.89 21.30
CA ASP A 768 38.31 -21.56 22.61
C ASP A 768 39.80 -21.93 22.75
N GLN A 769 40.39 -22.56 21.73
CA GLN A 769 41.81 -22.88 21.74
C GLN A 769 42.40 -22.73 20.35
N LEU A 770 43.54 -22.05 20.24
CA LEU A 770 44.36 -22.06 19.03
C LEU A 770 45.20 -23.35 19.01
N GLU A 771 44.93 -24.22 18.03
CA GLU A 771 45.65 -25.48 17.85
C GLU A 771 46.87 -25.32 16.94
N ARG A 772 46.70 -24.54 15.87
CA ARG A 772 47.72 -24.38 14.84
C ARG A 772 47.67 -23.00 14.22
N VAL A 773 48.85 -22.41 14.08
CA VAL A 773 49.12 -21.29 13.19
C VAL A 773 50.21 -21.68 12.19
N ARG A 774 49.93 -21.45 10.90
CA ARG A 774 50.92 -21.49 9.82
C ARG A 774 50.89 -20.17 9.07
N MET A 775 52.07 -19.65 8.76
CA MET A 775 52.23 -18.48 7.92
C MET A 775 52.71 -18.92 6.55
N GLN A 776 52.07 -18.40 5.50
CA GLN A 776 52.52 -18.52 4.13
C GLN A 776 52.70 -17.12 3.53
N ALA A 777 53.89 -16.86 3.01
CA ALA A 777 54.13 -15.68 2.19
C ALA A 777 53.50 -15.90 0.81
N GLY A 778 52.55 -15.04 0.44
CA GLY A 778 51.96 -14.99 -0.90
C GLY A 778 52.59 -13.88 -1.73
N THR A 779 52.26 -13.83 -3.02
CA THR A 779 52.73 -12.79 -3.96
C THR A 779 52.33 -11.38 -3.56
N ASN A 780 51.24 -11.21 -2.80
CA ASN A 780 50.64 -9.91 -2.47
C ASN A 780 50.49 -9.65 -0.96
N GLY A 781 50.96 -10.55 -0.09
CA GLY A 781 50.81 -10.40 1.35
C GLY A 781 51.11 -11.67 2.16
N MET A 782 50.79 -11.62 3.45
CA MET A 782 51.00 -12.72 4.40
C MET A 782 49.66 -13.40 4.73
N GLU A 783 49.51 -14.68 4.39
CA GLU A 783 48.32 -15.48 4.77
C GLU A 783 48.64 -16.30 6.02
N LEU A 784 47.76 -16.20 7.02
CA LEU A 784 47.82 -16.92 8.29
C LEU A 784 46.72 -17.98 8.29
N GLU A 785 47.11 -19.25 8.28
CA GLU A 785 46.19 -20.37 8.56
C GLU A 785 46.04 -20.51 10.07
N LEU A 786 44.85 -20.17 10.59
CA LEU A 786 44.48 -20.26 11.99
C LEU A 786 43.49 -21.42 12.18
N VAL A 787 43.93 -22.47 12.87
CA VAL A 787 43.08 -23.62 13.24
C VAL A 787 42.75 -23.51 14.71
N GLY A 788 41.47 -23.32 15.01
CA GLY A 788 40.94 -23.30 16.37
C GLY A 788 40.09 -24.53 16.65
N SER A 789 40.01 -24.93 17.91
CA SER A 789 39.14 -26.00 18.37
C SER A 789 38.17 -25.51 19.44
N TRP A 790 37.15 -26.30 19.69
CA TRP A 790 36.30 -26.22 20.87
C TRP A 790 36.03 -27.62 21.41
N GLY A 791 36.03 -27.78 22.74
CA GLY A 791 35.66 -29.02 23.42
C GLY A 791 36.76 -30.09 23.54
N LYS A 792 37.97 -29.87 22.99
CA LYS A 792 39.11 -30.81 23.14
C LYS A 792 39.68 -30.92 24.57
N ALA A 793 39.49 -29.89 25.39
CA ALA A 793 40.01 -29.83 26.75
C ALA A 793 39.10 -30.49 27.81
N GLY A 794 38.01 -31.16 27.41
CA GLY A 794 37.14 -31.91 28.32
C GLY A 794 36.14 -31.07 29.13
N GLY A 795 35.45 -30.12 28.49
CA GLY A 795 34.41 -29.32 29.15
C GLY A 795 33.02 -29.98 29.15
N ASP A 796 32.30 -29.86 30.27
CA ASP A 796 30.93 -30.38 30.46
C ASP A 796 29.87 -29.52 29.74
N PHE A 797 29.77 -29.66 28.42
CA PHE A 797 28.67 -29.09 27.63
C PHE A 797 28.07 -30.16 26.70
N PRO A 798 27.06 -30.92 27.15
CA PRO A 798 26.58 -32.13 26.46
C PRO A 798 25.93 -31.88 25.08
N ASP A 799 25.56 -30.63 24.75
CA ASP A 799 24.64 -30.34 23.63
C ASP A 799 25.31 -29.79 22.36
N VAL A 800 26.65 -29.70 22.32
CA VAL A 800 27.39 -29.32 21.10
C VAL A 800 28.57 -30.26 20.93
N GLN A 801 28.72 -30.83 19.75
CA GLN A 801 29.84 -31.73 19.42
C GLN A 801 31.17 -30.94 19.34
N PRO A 802 32.29 -31.47 19.86
CA PRO A 802 33.62 -30.88 19.67
C PRO A 802 33.97 -30.75 18.19
N PHE A 803 34.66 -29.66 17.83
CA PHE A 803 35.00 -29.36 16.44
C PHE A 803 36.36 -28.66 16.32
N GLU A 804 36.91 -28.71 15.11
CA GLU A 804 37.96 -27.81 14.63
C GLU A 804 37.43 -26.91 13.53
N ILE A 805 37.88 -25.66 13.50
CA ILE A 805 37.56 -24.70 12.45
C ILE A 805 38.84 -24.01 11.97
N CYS A 806 38.99 -23.91 10.67
CA CYS A 806 40.12 -23.26 10.03
C CYS A 806 39.69 -21.96 9.37
N HIS A 807 40.26 -20.84 9.80
CA HIS A 807 40.14 -19.55 9.14
C HIS A 807 41.50 -19.13 8.56
N LEU A 808 41.50 -18.56 7.36
CA LEU A 808 42.70 -18.07 6.68
C LEU A 808 42.63 -16.54 6.64
N VAL A 809 43.59 -15.87 7.26
CA VAL A 809 43.63 -14.41 7.42
C VAL A 809 44.81 -13.84 6.64
N THR A 810 44.53 -13.06 5.60
CA THR A 810 45.54 -12.41 4.75
C THR A 810 45.72 -10.95 5.16
N LEU A 811 46.97 -10.58 5.45
CA LEU A 811 47.39 -9.21 5.71
C LEU A 811 48.20 -8.67 4.51
N PHE A 812 47.80 -7.51 3.98
CA PHE A 812 48.45 -6.86 2.83
C PHE A 812 49.46 -5.81 3.30
N PRO A 813 50.68 -5.72 2.74
CA PRO A 813 51.70 -4.77 3.19
C PRO A 813 51.18 -3.33 3.29
N GLY A 814 51.34 -2.69 4.45
CA GLY A 814 50.99 -1.28 4.66
C GLY A 814 49.50 -0.93 4.57
N LYS A 815 48.59 -1.91 4.49
CA LYS A 815 47.15 -1.64 4.43
C LYS A 815 46.51 -1.74 5.82
N PRO A 816 45.58 -0.84 6.19
CA PRO A 816 44.83 -0.88 7.45
C PRO A 816 43.63 -1.85 7.39
N TRP A 817 43.70 -2.84 6.48
CA TRP A 817 42.67 -3.85 6.27
C TRP A 817 43.30 -5.17 5.81
N GLY A 818 42.56 -6.27 6.00
CA GLY A 818 42.92 -7.61 5.59
C GLY A 818 41.69 -8.43 5.20
N VAL A 819 41.89 -9.66 4.72
CA VAL A 819 40.80 -10.57 4.33
C VAL A 819 40.83 -11.82 5.19
N ALA A 820 39.70 -12.18 5.79
CA ALA A 820 39.54 -13.46 6.48
C ALA A 820 38.57 -14.37 5.73
N ARG A 821 38.94 -15.62 5.49
CA ARG A 821 38.12 -16.63 4.81
C ARG A 821 37.97 -17.91 5.61
N LEU A 822 36.84 -18.57 5.49
CA LEU A 822 36.66 -19.92 6.01
C LEU A 822 37.43 -20.91 5.13
N GLY A 823 38.29 -21.71 5.75
CA GLY A 823 38.96 -22.84 5.12
C GLY A 823 38.11 -24.11 5.18
N TRP A 824 37.78 -24.56 6.39
CA TRP A 824 37.03 -25.80 6.64
C TRP A 824 36.53 -25.89 8.09
N VAL A 825 35.58 -26.79 8.32
CA VAL A 825 35.11 -27.22 9.65
C VAL A 825 35.23 -28.74 9.76
N ARG A 826 35.81 -29.27 10.83
CA ARG A 826 35.96 -30.71 11.09
C ARG A 826 35.19 -31.10 12.34
N ASN A 827 34.43 -32.18 12.24
CA ASN A 827 33.78 -32.82 13.37
C ASN A 827 34.80 -33.70 14.13
N LEU A 828 34.89 -33.55 15.45
CA LEU A 828 35.78 -34.33 16.30
C LEU A 828 35.03 -35.34 17.20
N SER A 829 33.71 -35.41 17.07
CA SER A 829 32.87 -36.27 17.88
C SER A 829 32.44 -37.53 17.12
N ASP A 830 31.93 -38.50 17.89
CA ASP A 830 31.32 -39.72 17.37
C ASP A 830 29.88 -39.50 16.82
N ASP A 831 29.33 -38.28 16.99
CA ASP A 831 27.99 -37.91 16.55
C ASP A 831 28.01 -36.94 15.35
N PRO A 832 26.99 -36.92 14.46
CA PRO A 832 26.92 -35.93 13.39
C PRO A 832 26.79 -34.49 13.89
N LEU A 833 27.68 -33.60 13.43
CA LEU A 833 27.62 -32.16 13.69
C LEU A 833 26.70 -31.47 12.67
N ARG A 834 25.50 -31.06 13.11
CA ARG A 834 24.53 -30.34 12.28
C ARG A 834 24.80 -28.84 12.28
N LEU A 835 25.61 -28.37 11.35
CA LEU A 835 26.05 -26.98 11.23
C LEU A 835 25.00 -26.10 10.54
N HIS A 836 24.46 -25.12 11.25
CA HIS A 836 23.53 -24.12 10.70
C HIS A 836 24.30 -22.95 10.04
N SER A 837 25.26 -22.36 10.77
CA SER A 837 26.01 -21.19 10.31
C SER A 837 27.45 -21.17 10.84
N VAL A 838 28.31 -20.46 10.11
CA VAL A 838 29.68 -20.10 10.50
C VAL A 838 29.78 -18.58 10.69
N TYR A 839 30.67 -18.15 11.58
CA TYR A 839 30.78 -16.77 12.04
C TYR A 839 32.23 -16.30 12.01
N PHE A 840 32.43 -15.10 11.48
CA PHE A 840 33.60 -14.27 11.74
C PHE A 840 33.24 -13.32 12.87
N ARG A 841 34.10 -13.24 13.88
CA ARG A 841 33.87 -12.37 15.04
C ARG A 841 34.96 -11.33 15.17
N ALA A 842 34.55 -10.09 15.43
CA ALA A 842 35.46 -8.97 15.69
C ALA A 842 35.02 -8.11 16.89
N PRO A 843 35.00 -8.63 18.13
CA PRO A 843 34.68 -7.82 19.30
C PRO A 843 35.75 -6.75 19.52
N SER A 844 35.35 -5.59 20.00
CA SER A 844 36.23 -4.44 20.17
C SER A 844 36.79 -4.31 21.58
N ALA A 845 37.90 -3.60 21.65
CA ALA A 845 38.48 -2.97 22.82
C ALA A 845 39.35 -1.81 22.33
N ILE A 846 38.74 -0.82 21.67
CA ILE A 846 39.49 0.25 20.99
C ILE A 846 40.24 1.10 22.02
N GLY A 847 41.55 1.20 21.88
CA GLY A 847 42.42 1.81 22.88
C GLY A 847 42.52 1.01 24.19
N GLY A 848 42.15 -0.28 24.18
CA GLY A 848 42.21 -1.17 25.34
C GLY A 848 40.99 -1.12 26.26
N ASP A 849 39.98 -0.30 25.93
CA ASP A 849 38.70 -0.23 26.62
C ASP A 849 37.56 -0.43 25.60
N LYS A 850 36.46 -1.04 26.03
CA LYS A 850 35.27 -1.28 25.20
C LYS A 850 34.05 -0.48 25.66
N ALA A 851 34.18 0.29 26.76
CA ALA A 851 33.07 0.95 27.42
C ALA A 851 32.36 2.00 26.54
N ASP A 852 33.11 2.67 25.67
CA ASP A 852 32.65 3.72 24.76
C ASP A 852 32.59 3.28 23.28
N ASP A 853 32.90 2.01 23.00
CA ASP A 853 32.78 1.42 21.67
C ASP A 853 31.32 1.17 21.31
N VAL A 854 30.80 1.94 20.34
CA VAL A 854 29.41 1.82 19.88
C VAL A 854 29.33 1.18 18.50
N PRO A 855 28.39 0.25 18.26
CA PRO A 855 28.26 -0.36 16.94
C PRO A 855 27.59 0.62 15.96
N THR A 856 27.98 0.58 14.70
CA THR A 856 27.27 1.26 13.62
C THR A 856 25.82 0.77 13.55
N GLU A 857 24.86 1.67 13.43
CA GLU A 857 23.46 1.27 13.28
C GLU A 857 23.26 0.53 11.94
N PRO A 858 22.64 -0.66 11.93
CA PRO A 858 22.26 -1.29 10.68
C PRO A 858 21.20 -0.44 9.97
N PRO A 859 21.11 -0.49 8.63
CA PRO A 859 20.01 0.12 7.92
C PRO A 859 18.67 -0.34 8.50
N LYS A 860 17.82 0.59 8.93
CA LYS A 860 16.48 0.29 9.49
C LYS A 860 15.48 -0.15 8.41
N ALA A 861 15.92 -0.18 7.14
CA ALA A 861 15.12 -0.56 5.99
C ALA A 861 14.87 -2.08 5.97
N PRO A 862 13.60 -2.53 6.01
CA PRO A 862 13.28 -3.95 5.86
C PRO A 862 13.58 -4.43 4.44
N ARG A 863 13.87 -5.73 4.24
CA ARG A 863 14.04 -6.31 2.90
C ARG A 863 15.04 -5.55 2.01
N LEU A 864 16.14 -5.05 2.60
CA LEU A 864 17.24 -4.46 1.84
C LEU A 864 17.92 -5.54 0.99
N TRP A 865 18.03 -5.31 -0.32
CA TRP A 865 18.79 -6.16 -1.23
C TRP A 865 20.23 -6.32 -0.70
N LYS A 866 20.67 -7.58 -0.62
CA LYS A 866 21.97 -8.02 -0.09
C LYS A 866 22.20 -7.79 1.41
N GLY A 867 21.14 -7.46 2.16
CA GLY A 867 21.19 -7.30 3.61
C GLY A 867 22.20 -6.25 4.07
N ASN A 868 22.60 -6.33 5.35
CA ASN A 868 23.67 -5.47 5.85
C ASN A 868 25.03 -6.10 5.56
N VAL A 869 25.76 -5.52 4.61
CA VAL A 869 27.04 -6.06 4.13
C VAL A 869 28.21 -5.66 5.02
N GLY A 870 28.07 -4.64 5.88
CA GLY A 870 29.14 -4.23 6.80
C GLY A 870 28.61 -3.70 8.14
N ALA A 871 29.39 -3.92 9.19
CA ALA A 871 29.22 -3.24 10.47
C ALA A 871 30.59 -3.00 11.11
N ALA A 872 30.69 -1.92 11.89
CA ALA A 872 31.89 -1.55 12.64
C ALA A 872 31.55 -1.13 14.06
N TRP A 873 32.56 -1.16 14.91
CA TRP A 873 32.62 -0.41 16.16
C TRP A 873 33.17 0.98 15.87
N LEU A 874 32.64 1.99 16.56
CA LEU A 874 33.07 3.38 16.53
C LEU A 874 33.50 3.79 17.93
N ASP A 875 34.66 4.44 18.03
CA ASP A 875 35.19 5.02 19.27
C ASP A 875 35.20 6.57 19.14
N PRO A 876 34.91 7.32 20.23
CA PRO A 876 34.91 8.79 20.26
C PRO A 876 36.19 9.46 19.74
N LYS A 877 37.33 8.76 19.72
CA LYS A 877 38.62 9.20 19.18
C LYS A 877 38.65 9.22 17.64
N GLY A 878 37.52 8.97 16.98
CA GLY A 878 37.41 8.93 15.52
C GLY A 878 37.90 7.62 14.91
N VAL A 879 37.99 6.55 15.70
CA VAL A 879 38.49 5.25 15.24
C VAL A 879 37.32 4.33 14.89
N PHE A 880 37.47 3.52 13.85
CA PHE A 880 36.55 2.42 13.58
C PHE A 880 37.27 1.08 13.45
N PHE A 881 36.58 0.00 13.80
CA PHE A 881 37.01 -1.39 13.59
C PHE A 881 35.82 -2.26 13.18
N GLY A 882 35.85 -2.81 11.97
CA GLY A 882 34.69 -3.47 11.40
C GLY A 882 34.99 -4.59 10.41
N MET A 883 33.90 -5.23 9.98
CA MET A 883 33.92 -6.27 8.96
C MET A 883 32.97 -5.90 7.82
N VAL A 884 33.38 -6.19 6.58
CA VAL A 884 32.57 -6.04 5.38
C VAL A 884 32.57 -7.37 4.63
N GLY A 885 31.39 -7.96 4.44
CA GLY A 885 31.19 -9.14 3.62
C GLY A 885 31.02 -8.79 2.14
N PRO A 886 31.02 -9.80 1.25
CA PRO A 886 30.72 -9.59 -0.16
C PRO A 886 29.36 -8.93 -0.34
N ALA A 887 29.23 -8.11 -1.38
CA ALA A 887 27.93 -7.57 -1.71
C ALA A 887 26.92 -8.65 -2.07
N ASP A 888 27.25 -9.85 -2.51
CA ASP A 888 26.24 -10.88 -2.88
C ASP A 888 25.22 -11.27 -1.79
N GLY A 889 25.33 -10.75 -0.56
CA GLY A 889 24.36 -10.94 0.51
C GLY A 889 24.44 -12.30 1.19
N ARG A 890 25.44 -13.13 0.84
CA ARG A 890 25.69 -14.43 1.50
C ARG A 890 26.21 -14.27 2.93
N ILE A 891 26.78 -13.11 3.24
CA ILE A 891 27.24 -12.75 4.58
C ILE A 891 26.41 -11.59 5.11
N ASN A 892 25.77 -11.84 6.25
CA ASN A 892 25.08 -10.79 7.00
C ASN A 892 25.97 -10.31 8.14
N THR A 893 26.33 -9.03 8.11
CA THR A 893 27.18 -8.43 9.13
C THR A 893 26.35 -7.60 10.10
N ARG A 894 26.43 -7.92 11.39
CA ARG A 894 25.68 -7.25 12.45
C ARG A 894 26.50 -7.16 13.73
N PHE A 895 26.78 -5.93 14.14
CA PHE A 895 27.38 -5.63 15.43
C PHE A 895 26.30 -5.09 16.36
N ARG A 896 26.27 -5.55 17.61
CA ARG A 896 25.33 -5.05 18.63
C ARG A 896 25.89 -5.30 20.03
N ILE A 897 25.36 -4.57 21.00
CA ILE A 897 25.54 -4.83 22.43
C ILE A 897 24.17 -5.32 22.95
N ASP A 898 24.14 -6.43 23.67
CA ASP A 898 22.90 -6.90 24.29
C ASP A 898 22.62 -6.22 25.64
N LYS A 899 21.45 -6.52 26.23
CA LYS A 899 21.03 -5.92 27.51
C LYS A 899 21.97 -6.23 28.69
N LYS A 900 22.85 -7.23 28.56
CA LYS A 900 23.85 -7.60 29.56
C LYS A 900 25.21 -6.97 29.28
N GLY A 901 25.33 -6.11 28.27
CA GLY A 901 26.59 -5.49 27.87
C GLY A 901 27.50 -6.40 27.04
N VAL A 902 27.02 -7.56 26.58
CA VAL A 902 27.83 -8.49 25.76
C VAL A 902 27.85 -7.99 24.32
N GLN A 903 29.05 -7.90 23.75
CA GLN A 903 29.24 -7.56 22.35
C GLN A 903 28.99 -8.76 21.43
N HIS A 904 28.17 -8.56 20.41
CA HIS A 904 27.86 -9.51 19.35
C HIS A 904 28.37 -8.93 18.02
N ALA A 905 29.65 -9.06 17.73
CA ALA A 905 30.30 -8.54 16.52
C ALA A 905 30.37 -9.60 15.41
N ASN A 906 29.26 -9.90 14.73
CA ASN A 906 29.16 -11.08 13.89
C ASN A 906 29.07 -10.74 12.41
N ALA A 907 29.87 -11.41 11.57
CA ALA A 907 29.56 -11.62 10.17
C ALA A 907 29.21 -13.10 9.94
N ILE A 908 28.02 -13.35 9.41
CA ILE A 908 27.34 -14.66 9.47
C ILE A 908 27.15 -15.21 8.07
N ALA A 909 27.63 -16.43 7.83
CA ALA A 909 27.30 -17.20 6.64
C ALA A 909 26.46 -18.43 7.02
N ASN A 910 25.26 -18.54 6.44
CA ASN A 910 24.39 -19.70 6.62
C ASN A 910 24.82 -20.81 5.65
N CYS A 911 24.96 -22.04 6.14
CA CYS A 911 25.41 -23.18 5.35
C CYS A 911 24.48 -24.39 5.44
N ASN A 912 23.84 -24.65 6.60
CA ASN A 912 22.89 -25.75 6.80
C ASN A 912 23.39 -27.11 6.27
N VAL A 913 24.52 -27.59 6.83
CA VAL A 913 25.16 -28.85 6.44
C VAL A 913 25.26 -29.80 7.63
N THR A 914 25.27 -31.11 7.36
CA THR A 914 25.59 -32.12 8.38
C THR A 914 26.97 -32.66 8.09
N ILE A 915 27.86 -32.62 9.09
CA ILE A 915 29.23 -33.13 9.00
C ILE A 915 29.27 -34.44 9.80
N LEU A 916 29.55 -35.57 9.15
CA LEU A 916 29.57 -36.87 9.82
C LEU A 916 30.80 -36.98 10.77
N PRO A 917 30.83 -37.98 11.67
CA PRO A 917 31.98 -38.22 12.54
C PRO A 917 33.30 -38.25 11.76
N ASP A 918 34.32 -37.59 12.30
CA ASP A 918 35.66 -37.42 11.70
C ASP A 918 35.75 -36.75 10.31
N GLU A 919 34.63 -36.34 9.73
CA GLU A 919 34.64 -35.66 8.43
C GLU A 919 35.02 -34.19 8.52
N THR A 920 35.52 -33.68 7.39
CA THR A 920 35.86 -32.27 7.20
C THR A 920 35.02 -31.68 6.08
N TRP A 921 34.18 -30.70 6.43
CA TRP A 921 33.42 -29.93 5.46
C TRP A 921 34.20 -28.71 4.97
N ARG A 922 34.14 -28.48 3.66
CA ARG A 922 34.63 -27.28 2.98
C ARG A 922 33.47 -26.60 2.27
N PRO A 923 33.35 -25.27 2.35
CA PRO A 923 32.30 -24.59 1.62
C PRO A 923 32.57 -24.69 0.12
N GLU A 924 31.56 -25.09 -0.66
CA GLU A 924 31.66 -25.19 -2.14
C GLU A 924 31.96 -23.84 -2.80
N ARG A 925 31.54 -22.75 -2.14
CA ARG A 925 31.81 -21.38 -2.56
C ARG A 925 32.63 -20.67 -1.47
N PRO A 926 33.57 -19.78 -1.82
CA PRO A 926 34.34 -19.04 -0.82
C PRO A 926 33.46 -18.24 0.14
N VAL A 927 33.75 -18.34 1.44
CA VAL A 927 33.11 -17.54 2.49
C VAL A 927 34.18 -16.65 3.11
N TRP A 928 34.07 -15.34 2.98
CA TRP A 928 35.12 -14.40 3.37
C TRP A 928 34.58 -13.03 3.78
N VAL A 929 35.33 -12.31 4.61
CA VAL A 929 35.07 -10.91 5.00
C VAL A 929 36.36 -10.09 4.90
N VAL A 930 36.23 -8.81 4.55
CA VAL A 930 37.28 -7.82 4.78
C VAL A 930 37.18 -7.35 6.21
N ILE A 931 38.28 -7.42 6.95
CA ILE A 931 38.43 -6.82 8.28
C ILE A 931 39.16 -5.50 8.06
N ALA A 932 38.58 -4.39 8.50
CA ALA A 932 39.11 -3.05 8.25
C ALA A 932 39.06 -2.18 9.49
N ALA A 933 40.02 -1.27 9.60
CA ALA A 933 40.05 -0.24 10.62
C ALA A 933 40.56 1.09 10.05
N GLY A 934 40.25 2.20 10.72
CA GLY A 934 40.66 3.53 10.29
C GLY A 934 40.48 4.58 11.38
N LYS A 935 40.90 5.81 11.10
CA LYS A 935 40.94 6.94 12.05
C LYS A 935 40.08 8.14 11.60
N GLY A 936 39.21 7.96 10.61
CA GLY A 936 38.27 8.95 10.08
C GLY A 936 36.80 8.73 10.48
N GLY A 937 36.56 7.92 11.51
CA GLY A 937 35.23 7.69 12.11
C GLY A 937 34.19 7.12 11.14
N LEU A 938 32.92 7.49 11.36
CA LEU A 938 31.79 6.97 10.60
C LEU A 938 31.87 7.29 9.10
N ALA A 939 32.35 8.49 8.73
CA ALA A 939 32.41 8.91 7.33
C ALA A 939 33.39 8.05 6.50
N GLU A 940 34.59 7.79 7.05
CA GLU A 940 35.56 6.91 6.40
C GLU A 940 35.05 5.45 6.35
N TRP A 941 34.42 4.98 7.44
CA TRP A 941 33.81 3.64 7.46
C TRP A 941 32.74 3.47 6.39
N GLU A 942 31.80 4.42 6.26
CA GLU A 942 30.74 4.34 5.26
C GLU A 942 31.28 4.33 3.83
N MET A 943 32.32 5.13 3.58
CA MET A 943 33.02 5.13 2.29
C MET A 943 33.67 3.77 2.01
N LEU A 944 34.44 3.24 2.97
CA LEU A 944 35.12 1.95 2.83
C LEU A 944 34.12 0.80 2.64
N SER A 945 33.08 0.74 3.47
CA SER A 945 32.05 -0.29 3.40
C SER A 945 31.36 -0.30 2.03
N ARG A 946 31.06 0.88 1.47
CA ARG A 946 30.51 1.00 0.11
C ARG A 946 31.51 0.52 -0.94
N THR A 947 32.77 0.95 -0.87
CA THR A 947 33.81 0.58 -1.84
C THR A 947 34.07 -0.92 -1.84
N VAL A 948 34.23 -1.54 -0.68
CA VAL A 948 34.48 -2.99 -0.54
C VAL A 948 33.26 -3.81 -0.97
N SER A 949 32.05 -3.26 -0.81
CA SER A 949 30.84 -3.92 -1.30
C SER A 949 30.63 -3.79 -2.82
N ARG A 950 31.20 -2.77 -3.48
CA ARG A 950 31.09 -2.62 -4.94
C ARG A 950 32.11 -3.51 -5.63
#